data_AF-A0A350NY13-F1
#
_entry.id   AF-A0A350NY13-F1
#
_cell.length_a   1.000
_cell.length_b   1.000
_cell.length_c   1.000
_cell.angle_alpha   90.00
_cell.angle_beta   90.00
_cell.angle_gamma   90.00
#
_symmetry.space_group_name_H-M   'P 1'
#
loop_
_entity.id
_entity.type
_entity.pdbx_description
1 polymer ?
#
loop_
_entity_poly.entity_id
_entity_poly.type
_entity_poly.pdbx_seq_one_letter_code
_entity_poly.pdbx_strand_id
1 'polypeptide(L)'
;MFCVITVQGQEWSEKDLTKSVHRAENTFDAGEMSRAYGLFAHLVSVAGDRPFLHYRFGAICTFTGTRLNEAEEHLAWANELGILETEHAGGWYYYTGKLRQLQYRFEEAKELFDQALDVASGDEEWLIEAKLRFGQCDHVSGFTGEVKRIDLISSLESHSTDFFRLYQLPPESGRLLVTPESLLGKEDVKRGYTSIMHWLPGQRFAFFSSYGKRGDTGLDVYRVSVSSSGSYGIPERLPEPVNSDFDDSHPICIPSEDAYTDPDLLYFSSSRPESMGGMDIFKVYGLFTGESLGMVARETLEQLPFEINSTRDEWLFWLDETTNKGWVSTNRSKDFEGKEIWQFDWGDENVDPVSIRFELASGEAPGVLKVMDQERNEVILEHRLEDDDVWDLIVGSQAELNFIWQDNQGNTYPLDLAIPKVDGAHVALEPAIIVTSEDSEVKWQSTPATFVPESAIVWSESAFESRHQHGMWILEASSDESLAYRAAAESRKWQFGAMESSSILSSSSPAETFPDWFVRGMADLEQGDLAHVFEELEPSKNARSQALHLQNKLEALSCWDAPGSNEWKAHDAIERFGEPVLASIAQEALELMAHVESQTQKWDSFLNQLERNLRINPENEAEYIALKMYLDSHLQAYKGTENQSEDLVRRIDVHLQFNRWLSDALPISMIDFQASLVHLSLNQQPIARSLREMAQALVSNDQPEEAIAALQSVVWESLVDSIIEVQSLGVYDLPEMQPAQKWFLRSGGLMDEIQNGRGQFDAVSKGRRSVSLAWDALEEGQEKRDLVYADIQMSSGEWWEKFGPNEAGGAAQEFEGYELFVKGNSMLLDQAQLYQAELDQIRLVFAKSKLGREAVKNAIAMRSNMAQEMQSMFGTPSAKSNMVIDTTRGNGGAINDTSKIKSNKSLKGTDPASTSMSSSSKEAAPAAEINESTNESAAFFSIQVGVFRNLPEWSLPADQLESQPIGNGLTRYIYGNYASEAKAAEALHGIVRTVPDAFILSRNGAVQTKVQRVPATRPSNPTPQSTDARGGEPSSFRVKVASYGQTMAPNDVANLLRLGNDFDLKTERRSERTTYYSESFDSEMEAIRVLGVCLSNGFIDAVVEPID
;
A
#
# COMPACT_ATOMS: atom_id res chain seq x y z
N MET A 1 -76.69 -13.94 25.71
CA MET A 1 -76.50 -14.48 27.08
C MET A 1 -75.95 -15.89 26.97
N PHE A 2 -74.62 -16.00 26.81
CA PHE A 2 -73.86 -17.24 26.95
C PHE A 2 -72.52 -16.90 27.64
N CYS A 3 -71.89 -17.88 28.27
CA CYS A 3 -70.95 -17.61 29.37
C CYS A 3 -69.63 -16.98 28.92
N VAL A 4 -69.22 -15.93 29.62
CA VAL A 4 -67.80 -15.64 29.81
C VAL A 4 -67.23 -16.74 30.71
N ILE A 5 -66.26 -17.50 30.22
CA ILE A 5 -65.42 -18.35 31.07
C ILE A 5 -64.23 -17.47 31.48
N THR A 6 -64.30 -16.90 32.68
CA THR A 6 -63.15 -16.25 33.30
C THR A 6 -62.14 -17.34 33.67
N VAL A 7 -61.18 -17.61 32.78
CA VAL A 7 -59.94 -18.29 33.17
C VAL A 7 -59.26 -17.37 34.17
N GLN A 8 -59.21 -17.77 35.44
CA GLN A 8 -58.42 -17.05 36.43
C GLN A 8 -56.95 -17.27 36.08
N GLY A 9 -56.31 -16.22 35.52
CA GLY A 9 -54.86 -16.17 35.46
C GLY A 9 -54.30 -16.39 36.87
N GLN A 10 -53.29 -17.24 36.98
CA GLN A 10 -52.65 -17.53 38.26
C GLN A 10 -51.94 -16.25 38.74
N GLU A 11 -52.41 -15.66 39.84
CA GLU A 11 -51.73 -14.50 40.45
C GLU A 11 -50.31 -14.91 40.85
N TRP A 12 -49.33 -14.47 40.06
CA TRP A 12 -47.91 -14.69 40.34
C TRP A 12 -47.52 -13.86 41.56
N SER A 13 -46.93 -14.50 42.58
CA SER A 13 -46.30 -13.74 43.64
C SER A 13 -45.06 -13.04 43.07
N GLU A 14 -44.81 -11.80 43.48
CA GLU A 14 -43.64 -11.02 43.07
C GLU A 14 -42.34 -11.82 43.27
N LYS A 15 -42.25 -12.57 44.37
CA LYS A 15 -41.13 -13.46 44.70
C LYS A 15 -40.95 -14.63 43.73
N ASP A 16 -42.02 -15.10 43.09
CA ASP A 16 -41.93 -16.16 42.07
C ASP A 16 -41.62 -15.56 40.70
N LEU A 17 -42.12 -14.36 40.39
CA LEU A 17 -41.72 -13.60 39.21
C LEU A 17 -40.21 -13.30 39.22
N THR A 18 -39.65 -12.78 40.33
CA THR A 18 -38.21 -12.53 40.47
C THR A 18 -37.35 -13.78 40.22
N LYS A 19 -37.80 -14.98 40.66
CA LYS A 19 -37.09 -16.23 40.38
C LYS A 19 -37.12 -16.61 38.90
N SER A 20 -38.26 -16.43 38.24
CA SER A 20 -38.41 -16.72 36.82
C SER A 20 -37.57 -15.77 35.98
N VAL A 21 -37.54 -14.47 36.32
CA VAL A 21 -36.66 -13.48 35.69
C VAL A 21 -35.19 -13.84 35.89
N HIS A 22 -34.74 -14.08 37.13
CA HIS A 22 -33.35 -14.48 37.37
C HIS A 22 -32.97 -15.80 36.67
N ARG A 23 -33.91 -16.74 36.53
CA ARG A 23 -33.68 -17.96 35.74
C ARG A 23 -33.54 -17.68 34.24
N ALA A 24 -34.21 -16.65 33.72
CA ALA A 24 -34.18 -16.27 32.32
C ALA A 24 -32.91 -15.45 31.98
N GLU A 25 -32.51 -14.51 32.85
CA GLU A 25 -31.20 -13.83 32.80
C GLU A 25 -30.07 -14.86 32.79
N ASN A 26 -30.02 -15.79 33.76
CA ASN A 26 -29.01 -16.86 33.81
C ASN A 26 -29.00 -17.80 32.57
N THR A 27 -29.96 -17.71 31.65
CA THR A 27 -29.92 -18.40 30.34
C THR A 27 -29.51 -17.48 29.19
N PHE A 28 -29.80 -16.18 29.29
CA PHE A 28 -29.30 -15.14 28.40
C PHE A 28 -27.78 -14.98 28.56
N ASP A 29 -27.31 -14.79 29.80
CA ASP A 29 -25.91 -14.67 30.19
C ASP A 29 -25.08 -15.94 29.86
N ALA A 30 -25.76 -17.08 29.69
CA ALA A 30 -25.16 -18.36 29.31
C ALA A 30 -25.15 -18.62 27.80
N GLY A 31 -25.67 -17.70 26.98
CA GLY A 31 -25.81 -17.86 25.52
C GLY A 31 -26.88 -18.87 25.07
N GLU A 32 -27.72 -19.40 25.97
CA GLU A 32 -28.82 -20.31 25.64
C GLU A 32 -30.04 -19.52 25.09
N MET A 33 -29.84 -18.75 24.01
CA MET A 33 -30.81 -17.77 23.49
C MET A 33 -32.18 -18.37 23.12
N SER A 34 -32.21 -19.57 22.52
CA SER A 34 -33.46 -20.29 22.21
C SER A 34 -34.29 -20.60 23.47
N ARG A 35 -33.60 -20.90 24.58
CA ARG A 35 -34.21 -21.16 25.88
C ARG A 35 -34.55 -19.87 26.63
N ALA A 36 -33.74 -18.82 26.48
CA ALA A 36 -34.03 -17.49 27.01
C ALA A 36 -35.31 -16.93 26.37
N TYR A 37 -35.47 -17.02 25.05
CA TYR A 37 -36.67 -16.64 24.31
C TYR A 37 -37.94 -17.28 24.89
N GLY A 38 -37.94 -18.61 25.05
CA GLY A 38 -39.08 -19.35 25.62
C GLY A 38 -39.42 -18.97 27.07
N LEU A 39 -38.46 -18.47 27.85
CA LEU A 39 -38.68 -17.96 29.20
C LEU A 39 -39.18 -16.50 29.19
N PHE A 40 -38.60 -15.63 28.37
CA PHE A 40 -38.99 -14.22 28.29
C PHE A 40 -40.33 -14.01 27.58
N ALA A 41 -40.68 -14.78 26.55
CA ALA A 41 -42.02 -14.78 25.96
C ALA A 41 -43.11 -15.10 27.02
N HIS A 42 -42.82 -16.04 27.93
CA HIS A 42 -43.73 -16.34 29.04
C HIS A 42 -43.77 -15.21 30.08
N LEU A 43 -42.64 -14.57 30.38
CA LEU A 43 -42.58 -13.44 31.30
C LEU A 43 -43.35 -12.22 30.77
N VAL A 44 -43.18 -11.86 29.50
CA VAL A 44 -43.90 -10.72 28.88
C VAL A 44 -45.40 -10.99 28.80
N SER A 45 -45.83 -12.20 28.42
CA SER A 45 -47.26 -12.58 28.41
C SER A 45 -47.91 -12.62 29.81
N VAL A 46 -47.13 -12.55 30.89
CA VAL A 46 -47.60 -12.50 32.29
C VAL A 46 -47.44 -11.12 32.94
N ALA A 47 -46.44 -10.34 32.53
CA ALA A 47 -46.04 -9.08 33.19
C ALA A 47 -45.50 -8.03 32.19
N GLY A 48 -46.16 -7.87 31.04
CA GLY A 48 -45.84 -6.88 30.00
C GLY A 48 -46.05 -5.40 30.39
N ASP A 49 -46.29 -5.10 31.67
CA ASP A 49 -46.28 -3.74 32.22
C ASP A 49 -44.86 -3.26 32.59
N ARG A 50 -43.82 -4.06 32.31
CA ARG A 50 -42.44 -3.84 32.76
C ARG A 50 -41.48 -3.58 31.58
N PRO A 51 -40.84 -2.39 31.49
CA PRO A 51 -39.95 -2.06 30.36
C PRO A 51 -38.80 -3.06 30.20
N PHE A 52 -38.21 -3.50 31.31
CA PHE A 52 -37.11 -4.47 31.32
C PHE A 52 -37.42 -5.80 30.61
N LEU A 53 -38.64 -6.32 30.76
CA LEU A 53 -39.02 -7.60 30.14
C LEU A 53 -39.19 -7.47 28.63
N HIS A 54 -39.71 -6.32 28.18
CA HIS A 54 -39.78 -5.98 26.76
C HIS A 54 -38.38 -5.76 26.17
N TYR A 55 -37.52 -5.01 26.86
CA TYR A 55 -36.12 -4.80 26.48
C TYR A 55 -35.37 -6.13 26.32
N ARG A 56 -35.39 -7.01 27.33
CA ARG A 56 -34.69 -8.31 27.26
C ARG A 56 -35.27 -9.24 26.20
N PHE A 57 -36.59 -9.26 26.01
CA PHE A 57 -37.19 -10.07 24.95
C PHE A 57 -36.80 -9.55 23.56
N GLY A 58 -36.89 -8.24 23.32
CA GLY A 58 -36.46 -7.62 22.06
C GLY A 58 -34.96 -7.84 21.78
N ALA A 59 -34.11 -7.72 22.80
CA ALA A 59 -32.68 -8.06 22.71
C ALA A 59 -32.45 -9.52 22.30
N ILE A 60 -33.20 -10.48 22.84
CA ILE A 60 -33.15 -11.90 22.42
C ILE A 60 -33.61 -12.07 20.97
N CYS A 61 -34.63 -11.34 20.53
CA CYS A 61 -35.11 -11.40 19.16
C CYS A 61 -34.08 -10.89 18.13
N THR A 62 -33.08 -10.08 18.51
CA THR A 62 -31.94 -9.75 17.62
C THR A 62 -31.08 -10.98 17.25
N PHE A 63 -31.18 -12.08 18.00
CA PHE A 63 -30.55 -13.36 17.67
C PHE A 63 -31.44 -14.28 16.81
N THR A 64 -32.53 -13.76 16.23
CA THR A 64 -33.38 -14.51 15.28
C THR A 64 -33.06 -14.14 13.83
N GLY A 65 -33.13 -15.13 12.93
CA GLY A 65 -33.06 -14.89 11.49
C GLY A 65 -34.40 -14.38 10.95
N THR A 66 -35.49 -14.88 11.52
CA THR A 66 -36.84 -14.76 10.93
C THR A 66 -37.77 -13.77 11.64
N ARG A 67 -37.37 -13.17 12.78
CA ARG A 67 -38.29 -12.45 13.70
C ARG A 67 -37.80 -11.09 14.16
N LEU A 68 -37.05 -10.36 13.33
CA LEU A 68 -36.59 -9.01 13.69
C LEU A 68 -37.76 -8.05 14.00
N ASN A 69 -38.96 -8.29 13.44
CA ASN A 69 -40.17 -7.55 13.80
C ASN A 69 -40.55 -7.72 15.29
N GLU A 70 -40.38 -8.92 15.88
CA GLU A 70 -40.56 -9.12 17.33
C GLU A 70 -39.49 -8.36 18.14
N ALA A 71 -38.30 -8.12 17.59
CA ALA A 71 -37.30 -7.26 18.21
C ALA A 71 -37.71 -5.79 18.17
N GLU A 72 -38.15 -5.30 17.02
CA GLU A 72 -38.59 -3.91 16.80
C GLU A 72 -39.78 -3.54 17.70
N GLU A 73 -40.86 -4.34 17.67
CA GLU A 73 -42.06 -4.10 18.50
C GLU A 73 -41.72 -4.04 20.00
N HIS A 74 -40.92 -5.00 20.50
CA HIS A 74 -40.61 -5.06 21.92
C HIS A 74 -39.56 -4.05 22.37
N LEU A 75 -38.59 -3.66 21.53
CA LEU A 75 -37.68 -2.56 21.84
C LEU A 75 -38.42 -1.20 21.83
N ALA A 76 -39.38 -1.00 20.92
CA ALA A 76 -40.25 0.17 20.93
C ALA A 76 -41.12 0.23 22.19
N TRP A 77 -41.81 -0.86 22.57
CA TRP A 77 -42.59 -0.92 23.81
C TRP A 77 -41.73 -0.74 25.07
N ALA A 78 -40.48 -1.19 25.08
CA ALA A 78 -39.57 -0.93 26.19
C ALA A 78 -39.29 0.58 26.35
N ASN A 79 -39.14 1.31 25.24
CA ASN A 79 -38.97 2.76 25.23
C ASN A 79 -40.24 3.50 25.71
N GLU A 80 -41.42 3.13 25.19
CA GLU A 80 -42.71 3.67 25.64
C GLU A 80 -42.97 3.44 27.15
N LEU A 81 -42.50 2.30 27.68
CA LEU A 81 -42.56 1.96 29.10
C LEU A 81 -41.41 2.58 29.94
N GLY A 82 -40.53 3.38 29.35
CA GLY A 82 -39.54 4.20 30.06
C GLY A 82 -38.18 3.53 30.33
N ILE A 83 -37.73 2.56 29.53
CA ILE A 83 -36.42 1.89 29.71
C ILE A 83 -35.24 2.87 29.75
N LEU A 84 -35.31 4.00 29.03
CA LEU A 84 -34.28 5.04 28.99
C LEU A 84 -34.11 5.80 30.32
N GLU A 85 -35.07 5.71 31.25
CA GLU A 85 -34.94 6.24 32.61
C GLU A 85 -34.29 5.24 33.60
N THR A 86 -33.79 4.09 33.10
CA THR A 86 -33.24 2.99 33.91
C THR A 86 -31.76 2.74 33.65
N GLU A 87 -31.14 1.91 34.49
CA GLU A 87 -29.74 1.45 34.31
C GLU A 87 -29.50 0.64 33.02
N HIS A 88 -30.55 0.25 32.30
CA HIS A 88 -30.45 -0.50 31.05
C HIS A 88 -30.46 0.36 29.78
N ALA A 89 -30.42 1.70 29.90
CA ALA A 89 -30.51 2.61 28.76
C ALA A 89 -29.42 2.34 27.70
N GLY A 90 -28.15 2.21 28.11
CA GLY A 90 -27.03 1.90 27.20
C GLY A 90 -27.21 0.56 26.47
N GLY A 91 -27.65 -0.47 27.19
CA GLY A 91 -27.99 -1.77 26.60
C GLY A 91 -29.16 -1.70 25.62
N TRP A 92 -30.19 -0.88 25.88
CA TRP A 92 -31.28 -0.66 24.93
C TRP A 92 -30.80 0.01 23.65
N TYR A 93 -29.95 1.05 23.75
CA TYR A 93 -29.32 1.67 22.58
C TYR A 93 -28.50 0.64 21.78
N TYR A 94 -27.70 -0.17 22.47
CA TYR A 94 -26.91 -1.23 21.83
C TYR A 94 -27.76 -2.26 21.06
N TYR A 95 -28.79 -2.85 21.67
CA TYR A 95 -29.62 -3.85 20.98
C TYR A 95 -30.50 -3.23 19.89
N THR A 96 -30.87 -1.95 20.00
CA THR A 96 -31.57 -1.23 18.92
C THR A 96 -30.61 -0.93 17.76
N GLY A 97 -29.36 -0.54 18.03
CA GLY A 97 -28.31 -0.39 17.02
C GLY A 97 -28.00 -1.71 16.32
N LYS A 98 -27.91 -2.82 17.07
CA LYS A 98 -27.74 -4.17 16.52
C LYS A 98 -28.92 -4.59 15.63
N LEU A 99 -30.15 -4.26 16.01
CA LEU A 99 -31.33 -4.45 15.15
C LEU A 99 -31.21 -3.66 13.84
N ARG A 100 -30.81 -2.38 13.90
CA ARG A 100 -30.62 -1.54 12.70
C ARG A 100 -29.48 -2.02 11.81
N GLN A 101 -28.36 -2.48 12.37
CA GLN A 101 -27.28 -3.12 11.60
C GLN A 101 -27.79 -4.40 10.92
N LEU A 102 -28.54 -5.25 11.64
CA LEU A 102 -29.13 -6.46 11.06
C LEU A 102 -30.08 -6.14 9.88
N GLN A 103 -30.80 -5.01 9.98
CA GLN A 103 -31.66 -4.46 8.92
C GLN A 103 -30.91 -3.70 7.80
N TYR A 104 -29.57 -3.75 7.75
CA TYR A 104 -28.72 -3.01 6.77
C TYR A 104 -28.79 -1.48 6.87
N ARG A 105 -29.29 -0.93 7.98
CA ARG A 105 -29.35 0.52 8.24
C ARG A 105 -28.14 0.99 9.04
N PHE A 106 -26.97 0.95 8.40
CA PHE A 106 -25.68 1.15 9.07
C PHE A 106 -25.53 2.53 9.74
N GLU A 107 -26.03 3.61 9.14
CA GLU A 107 -25.92 4.95 9.76
C GLU A 107 -26.86 5.11 10.98
N GLU A 108 -28.11 4.61 10.93
CA GLU A 108 -28.98 4.52 12.13
C GLU A 108 -28.30 3.67 13.23
N ALA A 109 -27.69 2.55 12.85
CA ALA A 109 -27.00 1.67 13.79
C ALA A 109 -25.80 2.35 14.45
N LYS A 110 -25.00 3.09 13.67
CA LYS A 110 -23.83 3.84 14.12
C LYS A 110 -24.17 4.94 15.12
N GLU A 111 -25.21 5.75 14.84
CA GLU A 111 -25.73 6.73 15.81
C GLU A 111 -26.20 6.08 17.12
N LEU A 112 -26.82 4.90 17.04
CA LEU A 112 -27.30 4.16 18.21
C LEU A 112 -26.15 3.49 18.99
N PHE A 113 -25.11 3.00 18.33
CA PHE A 113 -23.92 2.49 18.99
C PHE A 113 -23.12 3.59 19.69
N ASP A 114 -22.99 4.79 19.08
CA ASP A 114 -22.35 5.94 19.73
C ASP A 114 -23.08 6.33 21.02
N GLN A 115 -24.42 6.47 20.96
CA GLN A 115 -25.28 6.69 22.13
C GLN A 115 -25.15 5.58 23.18
N ALA A 116 -25.01 4.32 22.77
CA ALA A 116 -24.78 3.21 23.70
C ALA A 116 -23.45 3.37 24.45
N LEU A 117 -22.37 3.74 23.74
CA LEU A 117 -21.03 3.93 24.31
C LEU A 117 -20.95 5.14 25.25
N ASP A 118 -21.67 6.23 24.93
CA ASP A 118 -21.72 7.46 25.74
C ASP A 118 -22.51 7.28 27.06
N VAL A 119 -23.51 6.39 27.05
CA VAL A 119 -24.39 6.10 28.22
C VAL A 119 -23.86 4.93 29.09
N ALA A 120 -22.96 4.10 28.57
CA ALA A 120 -22.57 2.83 29.19
C ALA A 120 -21.93 2.94 30.58
N SER A 121 -22.17 1.93 31.42
CA SER A 121 -21.36 1.69 32.61
C SER A 121 -20.17 0.76 32.29
N GLY A 122 -18.97 1.11 32.77
CA GLY A 122 -17.68 0.63 32.24
C GLY A 122 -17.32 -0.85 32.42
N ASP A 123 -18.24 -1.70 32.87
CA ASP A 123 -18.04 -3.15 33.12
C ASP A 123 -19.07 -4.04 32.38
N GLU A 124 -19.91 -3.50 31.48
CA GLU A 124 -20.97 -4.25 30.80
C GLU A 124 -20.46 -5.09 29.61
N GLU A 125 -20.87 -6.36 29.51
CA GLU A 125 -20.32 -7.33 28.53
C GLU A 125 -20.51 -6.92 27.05
N TRP A 126 -21.64 -6.29 26.74
CA TRP A 126 -21.97 -5.85 25.37
C TRP A 126 -21.09 -4.69 24.86
N LEU A 127 -20.33 -4.01 25.72
CA LEU A 127 -19.47 -2.88 25.34
C LEU A 127 -18.39 -3.22 24.32
N ILE A 128 -17.91 -4.46 24.32
CA ILE A 128 -16.88 -4.91 23.37
C ILE A 128 -17.52 -5.10 21.99
N GLU A 129 -18.67 -5.77 21.91
CA GLU A 129 -19.42 -5.96 20.68
C GLU A 129 -19.97 -4.62 20.13
N ALA A 130 -20.34 -3.66 20.99
CA ALA A 130 -20.77 -2.32 20.58
C ALA A 130 -19.65 -1.52 19.89
N LYS A 131 -18.41 -1.55 20.42
CA LYS A 131 -17.25 -0.88 19.80
C LYS A 131 -16.87 -1.53 18.48
N LEU A 132 -16.98 -2.85 18.42
CA LEU A 132 -16.76 -3.62 17.20
C LEU A 132 -17.77 -3.22 16.12
N ARG A 133 -19.06 -3.29 16.42
CA ARG A 133 -20.15 -2.96 15.49
C ARG A 133 -20.20 -1.49 15.09
N PHE A 134 -19.81 -0.57 15.98
CA PHE A 134 -19.57 0.84 15.61
C PHE A 134 -18.47 0.96 14.54
N GLY A 135 -17.32 0.28 14.74
CA GLY A 135 -16.25 0.25 13.76
C GLY A 135 -16.69 -0.35 12.42
N GLN A 136 -17.49 -1.41 12.47
CA GLN A 136 -18.09 -2.06 11.29
C GLN A 136 -19.00 -1.12 10.50
N CYS A 137 -19.93 -0.43 11.17
CA CYS A 137 -20.81 0.54 10.53
C CYS A 137 -20.07 1.80 10.02
N ASP A 138 -18.81 2.01 10.43
CA ASP A 138 -17.93 3.08 9.93
C ASP A 138 -17.03 2.64 8.76
N HIS A 139 -16.83 1.32 8.58
CA HIS A 139 -15.88 0.71 7.64
C HIS A 139 -16.53 -0.26 6.64
N VAL A 140 -17.87 -0.33 6.56
CA VAL A 140 -18.62 -1.13 5.55
C VAL A 140 -17.99 -0.89 4.19
N SER A 141 -17.42 -1.94 3.59
CA SER A 141 -16.64 -1.80 2.36
C SER A 141 -17.54 -1.26 1.24
N GLY A 142 -17.12 -0.14 0.64
CA GLY A 142 -17.95 0.65 -0.24
C GLY A 142 -18.56 -0.19 -1.35
N PHE A 143 -19.86 -0.46 -1.24
CA PHE A 143 -20.57 -1.43 -2.07
C PHE A 143 -20.40 -1.07 -3.56
N THR A 144 -19.82 -1.99 -4.33
CA THR A 144 -19.30 -1.71 -5.68
C THR A 144 -20.38 -1.51 -6.74
N GLY A 145 -21.66 -1.74 -6.41
CA GLY A 145 -22.77 -1.81 -7.38
C GLY A 145 -22.79 -3.11 -8.19
N GLU A 146 -21.65 -3.80 -8.32
CA GLU A 146 -21.52 -5.09 -8.96
C GLU A 146 -22.02 -6.22 -8.07
N VAL A 147 -22.65 -7.20 -8.71
CA VAL A 147 -23.51 -8.19 -8.08
C VAL A 147 -23.49 -9.46 -8.91
N LYS A 148 -23.28 -10.61 -8.29
CA LYS A 148 -23.33 -11.93 -8.94
C LYS A 148 -24.65 -12.66 -8.70
N ARG A 149 -25.02 -13.52 -9.65
CA ARG A 149 -26.09 -14.51 -9.46
C ARG A 149 -25.55 -15.71 -8.68
N ILE A 150 -26.25 -16.14 -7.64
CA ILE A 150 -25.98 -17.41 -6.95
C ILE A 150 -27.25 -18.26 -7.00
N ASP A 151 -27.17 -19.41 -7.68
CA ASP A 151 -28.27 -20.36 -7.78
C ASP A 151 -28.11 -21.45 -6.71
N LEU A 152 -29.04 -21.49 -5.73
CA LEU A 152 -28.95 -22.37 -4.56
C LEU A 152 -29.31 -23.82 -4.92
N ILE A 153 -28.32 -24.72 -4.85
CA ILE A 153 -28.49 -26.15 -5.15
C ILE A 153 -29.12 -26.89 -3.95
N SER A 154 -28.73 -26.55 -2.71
CA SER A 154 -29.40 -27.03 -1.49
C SER A 154 -29.03 -26.20 -0.26
N SER A 155 -29.86 -26.24 0.78
CA SER A 155 -29.50 -25.81 2.15
C SER A 155 -29.71 -26.97 3.13
N LEU A 156 -28.82 -27.11 4.11
CA LEU A 156 -28.88 -28.12 5.17
C LEU A 156 -28.73 -27.48 6.55
N GLU A 157 -29.65 -27.75 7.46
CA GLU A 157 -29.66 -27.16 8.81
C GLU A 157 -28.83 -27.96 9.83
N SER A 158 -28.18 -27.27 10.75
CA SER A 158 -27.44 -27.85 11.88
C SER A 158 -27.55 -26.98 13.14
N HIS A 159 -27.98 -27.59 14.25
CA HIS A 159 -27.82 -27.04 15.61
C HIS A 159 -26.56 -27.58 16.32
N SER A 160 -25.65 -28.21 15.58
CA SER A 160 -24.40 -28.76 16.10
C SER A 160 -23.20 -27.93 15.69
N THR A 161 -22.23 -27.79 16.60
CA THR A 161 -20.87 -27.30 16.28
C THR A 161 -20.15 -28.17 15.26
N ASP A 162 -20.61 -29.41 15.04
CA ASP A 162 -20.12 -30.32 13.99
C ASP A 162 -20.70 -30.03 12.59
N PHE A 163 -21.29 -28.84 12.36
CA PHE A 163 -21.93 -28.42 11.10
C PHE A 163 -21.06 -28.66 9.85
N PHE A 164 -19.74 -28.46 9.99
CA PHE A 164 -18.74 -28.66 8.95
C PHE A 164 -18.74 -30.07 8.31
N ARG A 165 -19.29 -31.09 9.00
CA ARG A 165 -19.38 -32.46 8.47
C ARG A 165 -20.37 -32.61 7.31
N LEU A 166 -21.12 -31.56 6.98
CA LEU A 166 -22.03 -31.50 5.84
C LEU A 166 -21.34 -31.02 4.55
N TYR A 167 -20.09 -30.54 4.62
CA TYR A 167 -19.29 -30.14 3.46
C TYR A 167 -18.83 -31.35 2.66
N GLN A 168 -18.90 -31.25 1.33
CA GLN A 168 -18.55 -32.33 0.39
C GLN A 168 -17.26 -32.02 -0.37
N LEU A 169 -16.18 -31.83 0.39
CA LEU A 169 -14.83 -31.58 -0.15
C LEU A 169 -14.28 -32.81 -0.92
N PRO A 170 -13.71 -32.62 -2.12
CA PRO A 170 -12.89 -33.61 -2.80
C PRO A 170 -11.68 -34.03 -1.92
N PRO A 171 -11.26 -35.31 -1.98
CA PRO A 171 -10.12 -35.81 -1.20
C PRO A 171 -8.79 -35.04 -1.41
N GLU A 172 -8.63 -34.45 -2.60
CA GLU A 172 -7.54 -33.60 -3.05
C GLU A 172 -7.59 -32.19 -2.44
N SER A 173 -8.80 -31.59 -2.34
CA SER A 173 -9.01 -30.29 -1.70
C SER A 173 -8.77 -30.31 -0.20
N GLY A 174 -8.90 -31.47 0.46
CA GLY A 174 -8.56 -31.66 1.87
C GLY A 174 -9.64 -32.38 2.67
N ARG A 175 -9.63 -32.18 4.00
CA ARG A 175 -10.62 -32.71 4.95
C ARG A 175 -10.85 -31.75 6.10
N LEU A 176 -12.10 -31.48 6.44
CA LEU A 176 -12.47 -30.77 7.66
C LEU A 176 -12.58 -31.75 8.85
N LEU A 177 -11.98 -31.37 9.97
CA LEU A 177 -11.87 -32.17 11.19
C LEU A 177 -12.09 -31.28 12.43
N VAL A 178 -12.33 -31.89 13.60
CA VAL A 178 -12.25 -31.16 14.88
C VAL A 178 -10.77 -31.00 15.25
N THR A 179 -10.35 -29.80 15.67
CA THR A 179 -8.97 -29.56 16.15
C THR A 179 -8.68 -30.41 17.40
N PRO A 180 -7.66 -31.29 17.39
CA PRO A 180 -7.36 -32.14 18.54
C PRO A 180 -6.84 -31.37 19.76
N GLU A 181 -7.14 -31.85 20.97
CA GLU A 181 -6.70 -31.29 22.25
C GLU A 181 -5.19 -30.97 22.33
N SER A 182 -4.34 -31.71 21.60
CA SER A 182 -2.89 -31.49 21.55
C SER A 182 -2.46 -30.18 20.86
N LEU A 183 -3.36 -29.54 20.12
CA LEU A 183 -3.13 -28.25 19.44
C LEU A 183 -3.85 -27.08 20.11
N LEU A 184 -4.83 -27.36 20.97
CA LEU A 184 -5.58 -26.32 21.67
C LEU A 184 -4.68 -25.56 22.64
N GLY A 185 -4.78 -24.24 22.57
CA GLY A 185 -4.14 -23.29 23.45
C GLY A 185 -4.64 -23.38 24.89
N LYS A 186 -3.91 -22.74 25.81
CA LYS A 186 -4.34 -22.67 27.21
C LYS A 186 -5.60 -21.83 27.38
N GLU A 187 -5.77 -20.83 26.53
CA GLU A 187 -6.93 -19.94 26.57
C GLU A 187 -8.14 -20.61 25.90
N ASP A 188 -7.96 -21.39 24.82
CA ASP A 188 -9.01 -22.21 24.20
C ASP A 188 -9.68 -23.13 25.24
N VAL A 189 -8.87 -23.93 25.95
CA VAL A 189 -9.35 -24.88 26.97
C VAL A 189 -9.99 -24.15 28.17
N LYS A 190 -9.57 -22.92 28.47
CA LYS A 190 -10.18 -22.08 29.52
C LYS A 190 -11.51 -21.48 29.09
N ARG A 191 -11.68 -21.14 27.80
CA ARG A 191 -12.94 -20.64 27.21
C ARG A 191 -13.89 -21.75 26.79
N GLY A 192 -13.44 -23.01 26.77
CA GLY A 192 -14.21 -24.14 26.23
C GLY A 192 -14.28 -24.16 24.70
N TYR A 193 -13.44 -23.36 24.03
CA TYR A 193 -13.41 -23.24 22.58
C TYR A 193 -12.75 -24.47 21.93
N THR A 194 -13.25 -24.89 20.77
CA THR A 194 -12.68 -25.96 19.96
C THR A 194 -12.94 -25.63 18.50
N SER A 195 -11.87 -25.32 17.76
CA SER A 195 -11.97 -24.94 16.34
C SER A 195 -12.15 -26.12 15.40
N ILE A 196 -12.55 -25.78 14.17
CA ILE A 196 -12.44 -26.65 13.02
C ILE A 196 -11.00 -26.58 12.46
N MET A 197 -10.51 -27.70 11.98
CA MET A 197 -9.23 -27.86 11.29
C MET A 197 -9.47 -28.24 9.83
N HIS A 198 -8.84 -27.53 8.90
CA HIS A 198 -8.67 -28.00 7.53
C HIS A 198 -7.34 -28.75 7.36
N TRP A 199 -7.39 -30.01 6.96
CA TRP A 199 -6.24 -30.91 6.81
C TRP A 199 -5.96 -31.21 5.33
N LEU A 200 -4.77 -30.81 4.85
CA LEU A 200 -4.29 -31.07 3.49
C LEU A 200 -3.34 -32.29 3.48
N PRO A 201 -3.79 -33.50 3.10
CA PRO A 201 -2.98 -34.71 3.20
C PRO A 201 -1.84 -34.80 2.20
N GLY A 202 -1.89 -34.09 1.07
CA GLY A 202 -0.82 -34.07 0.06
C GLY A 202 0.37 -33.21 0.51
N GLN A 203 0.07 -31.96 0.84
CA GLN A 203 1.02 -30.94 1.32
C GLN A 203 1.47 -31.21 2.76
N ARG A 204 0.68 -31.98 3.52
CA ARG A 204 0.92 -32.39 4.91
C ARG A 204 0.99 -31.22 5.91
N PHE A 205 0.18 -30.20 5.65
CA PHE A 205 -0.14 -29.11 6.58
C PHE A 205 -1.60 -29.16 7.00
N ALA A 206 -1.87 -28.69 8.21
CA ALA A 206 -3.21 -28.42 8.71
C ALA A 206 -3.34 -26.94 9.10
N PHE A 207 -4.52 -26.37 8.89
CA PHE A 207 -4.88 -25.00 9.27
C PHE A 207 -6.03 -25.05 10.27
N PHE A 208 -5.99 -24.22 11.31
CA PHE A 208 -7.01 -24.14 12.37
C PHE A 208 -6.95 -22.77 13.04
N SER A 209 -7.91 -22.46 13.94
CA SER A 209 -7.91 -21.22 14.71
C SER A 209 -7.80 -21.45 16.23
N SER A 210 -7.23 -20.48 16.97
CA SER A 210 -6.92 -20.60 18.40
C SER A 210 -6.68 -19.22 19.05
N TYR A 211 -7.06 -19.05 20.32
CA TYR A 211 -6.64 -17.95 21.20
C TYR A 211 -5.17 -18.11 21.70
N GLY A 212 -4.48 -19.16 21.27
CA GLY A 212 -3.08 -19.43 21.56
C GLY A 212 -2.75 -19.53 23.05
N LYS A 213 -1.76 -18.75 23.49
CA LYS A 213 -1.20 -18.87 24.86
C LYS A 213 -1.76 -17.86 25.85
N ARG A 214 -2.51 -16.86 25.38
CA ARG A 214 -2.89 -15.65 26.14
C ARG A 214 -4.18 -14.99 25.66
N GLY A 215 -4.57 -15.15 24.39
CA GLY A 215 -5.69 -14.41 23.79
C GLY A 215 -5.43 -12.90 23.69
N ASP A 216 -4.19 -12.49 23.36
CA ASP A 216 -3.78 -11.08 23.25
C ASP A 216 -4.44 -10.38 22.04
N THR A 217 -4.75 -11.13 20.98
CA THR A 217 -5.20 -10.66 19.64
C THR A 217 -6.50 -11.32 19.18
N GLY A 218 -7.32 -11.83 20.10
CA GLY A 218 -8.49 -12.64 19.75
C GLY A 218 -8.13 -14.08 19.33
N LEU A 219 -8.96 -14.67 18.48
CA LEU A 219 -8.64 -15.87 17.71
C LEU A 219 -7.66 -15.52 16.58
N ASP A 220 -6.54 -16.25 16.48
CA ASP A 220 -5.72 -16.23 15.27
C ASP A 220 -5.87 -17.53 14.47
N VAL A 221 -5.63 -17.46 13.16
CA VAL A 221 -5.37 -18.57 12.25
C VAL A 221 -3.92 -19.07 12.39
N TYR A 222 -3.77 -20.38 12.61
CA TYR A 222 -2.51 -21.11 12.73
C TYR A 222 -2.37 -22.18 11.64
N ARG A 223 -1.13 -22.36 11.18
CA ARG A 223 -0.66 -23.50 10.38
C ARG A 223 0.08 -24.50 11.29
N VAL A 224 -0.01 -25.79 11.00
CA VAL A 224 0.87 -26.80 11.62
C VAL A 224 1.25 -27.92 10.63
N SER A 225 2.52 -28.31 10.61
CA SER A 225 3.00 -29.44 9.82
C SER A 225 2.65 -30.79 10.46
N VAL A 226 2.45 -31.84 9.65
CA VAL A 226 2.05 -33.17 10.13
C VAL A 226 3.01 -34.25 9.63
N SER A 227 3.52 -35.06 10.55
CA SER A 227 4.47 -36.14 10.25
C SER A 227 3.81 -37.31 9.49
N SER A 228 4.62 -38.16 8.88
CA SER A 228 4.14 -39.39 8.21
C SER A 228 3.55 -40.43 9.19
N SER A 229 3.72 -40.24 10.50
CA SER A 229 3.05 -41.01 11.55
C SER A 229 1.84 -40.28 12.17
N GLY A 230 1.38 -39.17 11.56
CA GLY A 230 0.22 -38.41 12.03
C GLY A 230 0.45 -37.57 13.29
N SER A 231 1.71 -37.27 13.64
CA SER A 231 2.04 -36.39 14.77
C SER A 231 2.22 -34.95 14.29
N TYR A 232 1.60 -34.00 14.99
CA TYR A 232 1.72 -32.58 14.71
C TYR A 232 3.10 -32.02 15.06
N GLY A 233 3.53 -31.01 14.31
CA GLY A 233 4.69 -30.17 14.60
C GLY A 233 4.38 -29.06 15.59
N ILE A 234 5.12 -27.96 15.51
CA ILE A 234 4.85 -26.73 16.27
C ILE A 234 3.86 -25.88 15.45
N PRO A 235 2.78 -25.36 16.05
CA PRO A 235 1.91 -24.39 15.37
C PRO A 235 2.59 -23.05 15.11
N GLU A 236 2.36 -22.52 13.91
CA GLU A 236 2.87 -21.26 13.38
C GLU A 236 1.67 -20.32 13.16
N ARG A 237 1.63 -19.16 13.83
CA ARG A 237 0.62 -18.12 13.56
C ARG A 237 0.83 -17.62 12.13
N LEU A 238 -0.22 -17.50 11.33
CA LEU A 238 -0.11 -16.83 10.03
C LEU A 238 0.21 -15.33 10.21
N PRO A 239 0.92 -14.68 9.28
CA PRO A 239 1.21 -13.26 9.35
C PRO A 239 -0.03 -12.41 9.04
N GLU A 240 0.09 -11.10 9.25
CA GLU A 240 -0.75 -10.11 8.58
C GLU A 240 -0.67 -10.29 7.04
N PRO A 241 -1.74 -9.98 6.27
CA PRO A 241 -3.02 -9.43 6.70
C PRO A 241 -4.04 -10.47 7.19
N VAL A 242 -3.67 -11.77 7.24
CA VAL A 242 -4.58 -12.85 7.66
C VAL A 242 -5.08 -12.60 9.07
N ASN A 243 -4.16 -12.47 10.02
CA ASN A 243 -4.48 -12.30 11.43
C ASN A 243 -4.35 -10.85 11.86
N SER A 244 -5.41 -10.33 12.46
CA SER A 244 -5.58 -8.95 12.94
C SER A 244 -5.47 -8.86 14.47
N ASP A 245 -6.07 -7.82 15.06
CA ASP A 245 -6.35 -7.68 16.50
C ASP A 245 -7.77 -8.19 16.88
N PHE A 246 -8.52 -8.75 15.92
CA PHE A 246 -9.90 -9.23 16.03
C PHE A 246 -9.99 -10.76 15.86
N ASP A 247 -11.15 -11.37 16.13
CA ASP A 247 -11.29 -12.82 16.00
C ASP A 247 -11.26 -13.24 14.51
N ASP A 248 -10.17 -13.91 14.11
CA ASP A 248 -9.89 -14.51 12.79
C ASP A 248 -9.90 -16.05 12.87
N SER A 249 -10.67 -16.70 12.01
CA SER A 249 -11.13 -18.07 12.26
C SER A 249 -11.40 -18.92 11.00
N HIS A 250 -11.68 -20.21 11.22
CA HIS A 250 -12.24 -21.13 10.20
C HIS A 250 -11.51 -21.18 8.83
N PRO A 251 -10.17 -21.38 8.81
CA PRO A 251 -9.38 -21.35 7.58
C PRO A 251 -9.67 -22.55 6.64
N ILE A 252 -9.89 -22.27 5.35
CA ILE A 252 -9.80 -23.23 4.25
C ILE A 252 -8.73 -22.73 3.26
N CYS A 253 -7.54 -23.31 3.37
CA CYS A 253 -6.48 -23.17 2.37
C CYS A 253 -6.73 -24.13 1.19
N ILE A 254 -6.85 -23.57 -0.01
CA ILE A 254 -6.76 -24.28 -1.29
C ILE A 254 -5.29 -24.16 -1.76
N PRO A 255 -4.55 -25.28 -1.91
CA PRO A 255 -3.16 -25.25 -2.34
C PRO A 255 -3.04 -25.05 -3.86
N SER A 256 -1.98 -24.39 -4.30
CA SER A 256 -1.63 -24.27 -5.72
C SER A 256 -1.21 -25.62 -6.34
N GLU A 257 -1.50 -25.82 -7.63
CA GLU A 257 -0.98 -26.97 -8.39
C GLU A 257 0.54 -26.87 -8.65
N ASP A 258 1.07 -25.65 -8.81
CA ASP A 258 2.50 -25.36 -8.93
C ASP A 258 2.91 -24.26 -7.94
N ALA A 259 3.38 -24.71 -6.78
CA ALA A 259 3.89 -23.87 -5.70
C ALA A 259 5.18 -23.08 -6.04
N TYR A 260 5.67 -23.14 -7.29
CA TYR A 260 6.75 -22.30 -7.80
C TYR A 260 6.29 -21.19 -8.74
N THR A 261 5.05 -21.23 -9.26
CA THR A 261 4.49 -20.18 -10.14
C THR A 261 3.33 -19.41 -9.53
N ASP A 262 2.42 -20.11 -8.85
CA ASP A 262 1.14 -19.54 -8.41
C ASP A 262 0.92 -19.72 -6.89
N PRO A 263 0.35 -18.73 -6.20
CA PRO A 263 0.14 -18.78 -4.75
C PRO A 263 -0.98 -19.72 -4.32
N ASP A 264 -0.90 -20.20 -3.08
CA ASP A 264 -2.03 -20.82 -2.37
C ASP A 264 -3.10 -19.74 -2.07
N LEU A 265 -4.37 -20.14 -2.13
CA LEU A 265 -5.52 -19.30 -1.78
C LEU A 265 -6.05 -19.69 -0.40
N LEU A 266 -6.21 -18.72 0.50
CA LEU A 266 -6.78 -18.93 1.83
C LEU A 266 -8.11 -18.18 1.96
N TYR A 267 -9.20 -18.92 2.14
CA TYR A 267 -10.45 -18.41 2.67
C TYR A 267 -10.47 -18.52 4.18
N PHE A 268 -10.99 -17.52 4.89
CA PHE A 268 -11.13 -17.52 6.35
C PHE A 268 -12.22 -16.53 6.80
N SER A 269 -12.67 -16.62 8.04
CA SER A 269 -13.78 -15.85 8.60
C SER A 269 -13.32 -14.88 9.68
N SER A 270 -13.67 -13.60 9.59
CA SER A 270 -13.14 -12.50 10.41
C SER A 270 -14.21 -11.56 10.94
N SER A 271 -13.98 -11.02 12.15
CA SER A 271 -14.83 -10.01 12.80
C SER A 271 -14.32 -8.56 12.68
N ARG A 272 -13.26 -8.32 11.89
CA ARG A 272 -12.59 -7.01 11.72
C ARG A 272 -13.54 -5.85 11.32
N PRO A 273 -13.14 -4.57 11.45
CA PRO A 273 -13.98 -3.43 11.07
C PRO A 273 -14.47 -3.45 9.62
N GLU A 274 -13.72 -4.04 8.70
CA GLU A 274 -14.15 -4.19 7.30
C GLU A 274 -15.37 -5.13 7.15
N SER A 275 -15.65 -5.99 8.14
CA SER A 275 -16.80 -6.91 8.15
C SER A 275 -18.14 -6.17 8.25
N MET A 276 -19.14 -6.58 7.47
CA MET A 276 -20.50 -6.04 7.52
C MET A 276 -21.26 -6.47 8.79
N GLY A 277 -20.99 -7.69 9.24
CA GLY A 277 -21.73 -8.39 10.28
C GLY A 277 -20.87 -8.85 11.45
N GLY A 278 -21.29 -9.91 12.13
CA GLY A 278 -20.53 -10.48 13.26
C GLY A 278 -19.23 -11.16 12.81
N MET A 279 -19.31 -11.95 11.73
CA MET A 279 -18.20 -12.68 11.14
C MET A 279 -18.40 -12.73 9.62
N ASP A 280 -17.44 -12.24 8.84
CA ASP A 280 -17.47 -12.19 7.38
C ASP A 280 -16.35 -13.03 6.76
N ILE A 281 -16.55 -13.57 5.56
CA ILE A 281 -15.51 -14.29 4.82
C ILE A 281 -14.57 -13.33 4.09
N PHE A 282 -13.27 -13.54 4.27
CA PHE A 282 -12.21 -12.91 3.50
C PHE A 282 -11.40 -13.96 2.73
N LYS A 283 -10.76 -13.53 1.65
CA LYS A 283 -9.77 -14.29 0.88
C LYS A 283 -8.45 -13.54 0.77
N VAL A 284 -7.36 -14.30 0.64
CA VAL A 284 -6.00 -13.79 0.46
C VAL A 284 -5.11 -14.82 -0.22
N TYR A 285 -4.16 -14.36 -1.05
CA TYR A 285 -3.22 -15.20 -1.78
C TYR A 285 -1.82 -15.15 -1.13
N GLY A 286 -1.18 -16.30 -0.94
CA GLY A 286 0.13 -16.39 -0.28
C GLY A 286 0.83 -17.73 -0.43
N LEU A 287 1.98 -17.88 0.22
CA LEU A 287 2.72 -19.14 0.31
C LEU A 287 2.40 -19.79 1.66
N PHE A 288 1.29 -20.50 1.71
CA PHE A 288 0.75 -21.09 2.94
C PHE A 288 1.20 -22.54 3.14
N THR A 289 1.54 -23.26 2.08
CA THR A 289 1.93 -24.69 2.09
C THR A 289 3.41 -24.95 1.79
N GLY A 290 4.20 -23.90 1.53
CA GLY A 290 5.66 -23.98 1.35
C GLY A 290 6.47 -24.12 2.65
N GLU A 291 7.78 -24.34 2.55
CA GLU A 291 8.65 -24.50 3.74
C GLU A 291 8.66 -23.26 4.67
N SER A 292 8.56 -22.06 4.09
CA SER A 292 8.41 -20.80 4.82
C SER A 292 7.07 -20.15 4.48
N LEU A 293 6.45 -19.50 5.47
CA LEU A 293 5.31 -18.61 5.24
C LEU A 293 5.79 -17.32 4.57
N GLY A 294 5.03 -16.82 3.59
CA GLY A 294 5.25 -15.52 2.96
C GLY A 294 4.03 -15.06 2.18
N MET A 295 3.80 -13.75 2.11
CA MET A 295 2.75 -13.16 1.27
C MET A 295 3.32 -12.85 -0.12
N VAL A 296 2.47 -12.83 -1.16
CA VAL A 296 2.86 -12.35 -2.49
C VAL A 296 2.70 -10.83 -2.54
N ALA A 297 3.56 -10.13 -3.30
CA ALA A 297 3.58 -8.66 -3.42
C ALA A 297 2.42 -8.06 -4.25
N ARG A 298 1.21 -8.57 -4.03
CA ARG A 298 -0.09 -8.07 -4.48
C ARG A 298 -1.04 -8.17 -3.28
N GLU A 299 -0.82 -7.28 -2.31
CA GLU A 299 -1.56 -7.25 -1.06
C GLU A 299 -2.96 -6.67 -1.28
N THR A 300 -3.91 -7.54 -1.66
CA THR A 300 -5.34 -7.31 -1.50
C THR A 300 -5.91 -8.42 -0.62
N LEU A 301 -6.09 -8.10 0.66
CA LEU A 301 -7.05 -8.80 1.50
C LEU A 301 -8.43 -8.44 0.95
N GLU A 302 -9.17 -9.43 0.46
CA GLU A 302 -10.44 -9.19 -0.22
C GLU A 302 -11.57 -9.82 0.60
N GLN A 303 -12.46 -8.98 1.12
CA GLN A 303 -13.76 -9.42 1.61
C GLN A 303 -14.53 -10.08 0.45
N LEU A 304 -15.23 -11.18 0.72
CA LEU A 304 -16.13 -11.75 -0.29
C LEU A 304 -17.38 -10.87 -0.46
N PRO A 305 -17.98 -10.86 -1.66
CA PRO A 305 -19.11 -9.98 -1.95
C PRO A 305 -20.38 -10.40 -1.21
N PHE A 306 -21.37 -9.50 -1.23
CA PHE A 306 -22.53 -9.50 -0.34
C PHE A 306 -23.57 -10.62 -0.64
N GLU A 307 -23.37 -11.44 -1.68
CA GLU A 307 -24.10 -12.69 -1.81
C GLU A 307 -23.66 -13.68 -0.72
N ILE A 308 -22.35 -13.68 -0.44
CA ILE A 308 -21.71 -14.52 0.56
C ILE A 308 -21.77 -13.86 1.92
N ASN A 309 -21.30 -12.62 2.06
CA ASN A 309 -21.24 -11.91 3.34
C ASN A 309 -22.52 -11.11 3.62
N SER A 310 -22.84 -10.93 4.90
CA SER A 310 -24.08 -10.29 5.35
C SER A 310 -23.94 -9.70 6.75
N THR A 311 -24.98 -9.05 7.26
CA THR A 311 -25.04 -8.46 8.63
C THR A 311 -25.04 -9.49 9.77
N ARG A 312 -24.69 -10.75 9.46
CA ARG A 312 -24.90 -11.98 10.25
C ARG A 312 -23.55 -12.64 10.56
N ASP A 313 -23.51 -13.97 10.75
CA ASP A 313 -22.28 -14.72 10.96
C ASP A 313 -22.07 -15.74 9.83
N GLU A 314 -21.10 -15.45 8.96
CA GLU A 314 -20.55 -16.37 7.96
C GLU A 314 -19.25 -17.01 8.48
N TRP A 315 -19.29 -18.31 8.78
CA TRP A 315 -18.15 -19.00 9.42
C TRP A 315 -17.20 -19.70 8.45
N LEU A 316 -17.69 -20.35 7.40
CA LEU A 316 -16.86 -21.27 6.62
C LEU A 316 -17.23 -21.17 5.14
N PHE A 317 -16.24 -20.99 4.27
CA PHE A 317 -16.43 -20.87 2.83
C PHE A 317 -15.45 -21.77 2.07
N TRP A 318 -15.95 -22.41 1.02
CA TRP A 318 -15.13 -23.10 0.04
C TRP A 318 -15.76 -23.01 -1.35
N LEU A 319 -14.92 -22.79 -2.37
CA LEU A 319 -15.28 -22.78 -3.78
C LEU A 319 -14.47 -23.85 -4.53
N ASP A 320 -15.15 -24.66 -5.33
CA ASP A 320 -14.55 -25.55 -6.32
C ASP A 320 -14.54 -24.86 -7.69
N GLU A 321 -13.42 -24.22 -8.04
CA GLU A 321 -13.23 -23.56 -9.33
C GLU A 321 -13.33 -24.51 -10.53
N THR A 322 -13.24 -25.84 -10.32
CA THR A 322 -13.32 -26.84 -11.40
C THR A 322 -14.76 -27.26 -11.73
N THR A 323 -15.68 -27.15 -10.77
CA THR A 323 -17.13 -27.43 -10.98
C THR A 323 -18.01 -26.19 -10.81
N ASN A 324 -17.41 -25.04 -10.49
CA ASN A 324 -18.05 -23.76 -10.19
C ASN A 324 -18.99 -23.78 -8.97
N LYS A 325 -18.75 -24.67 -8.00
CA LYS A 325 -19.66 -24.89 -6.87
C LYS A 325 -19.09 -24.37 -5.57
N GLY A 326 -19.89 -23.61 -4.85
CA GLY A 326 -19.53 -23.06 -3.56
C GLY A 326 -20.35 -23.64 -2.42
N TRP A 327 -19.77 -23.55 -1.22
CA TRP A 327 -20.38 -23.92 0.04
C TRP A 327 -20.11 -22.84 1.09
N VAL A 328 -21.16 -22.30 1.71
CA VAL A 328 -21.07 -21.32 2.81
C VAL A 328 -21.83 -21.80 4.04
N SER A 329 -21.28 -21.56 5.23
CA SER A 329 -21.92 -21.78 6.53
C SER A 329 -22.34 -20.47 7.14
N THR A 330 -23.65 -20.27 7.31
CA THR A 330 -24.24 -19.01 7.80
C THR A 330 -25.30 -19.26 8.88
N ASN A 331 -25.76 -18.22 9.56
CA ASN A 331 -27.01 -18.20 10.34
C ASN A 331 -28.07 -17.22 9.77
N ARG A 332 -27.88 -16.68 8.55
CA ARG A 332 -28.73 -15.66 7.92
C ARG A 332 -30.23 -15.94 8.04
N SER A 333 -30.67 -17.16 7.71
CA SER A 333 -32.08 -17.58 7.75
C SER A 333 -32.36 -18.61 8.86
N LYS A 334 -31.63 -18.51 10.00
CA LYS A 334 -31.79 -19.38 11.18
C LYS A 334 -31.98 -18.59 12.47
N ASP A 335 -32.80 -19.12 13.38
CA ASP A 335 -33.01 -18.54 14.71
C ASP A 335 -32.00 -19.13 15.73
N PHE A 336 -31.51 -18.27 16.63
CA PHE A 336 -30.69 -18.59 17.81
C PHE A 336 -29.37 -19.32 17.48
N GLU A 337 -29.12 -20.50 18.08
CA GLU A 337 -27.86 -21.23 17.94
C GLU A 337 -27.76 -22.01 16.61
N GLY A 338 -28.81 -21.95 15.78
CA GLY A 338 -28.91 -22.63 14.49
C GLY A 338 -27.90 -22.13 13.46
N LYS A 339 -27.52 -23.03 12.55
CA LYS A 339 -26.65 -22.79 11.39
C LYS A 339 -27.22 -23.49 10.18
N GLU A 340 -26.89 -23.00 9.00
CA GLU A 340 -27.18 -23.65 7.74
C GLU A 340 -25.94 -23.70 6.85
N ILE A 341 -25.86 -24.77 6.06
CA ILE A 341 -24.83 -24.98 5.06
C ILE A 341 -25.52 -24.91 3.72
N TRP A 342 -25.23 -23.86 2.96
CA TRP A 342 -25.66 -23.73 1.58
C TRP A 342 -24.66 -24.46 0.67
N GLN A 343 -25.18 -25.08 -0.39
CA GLN A 343 -24.44 -25.47 -1.58
C GLN A 343 -25.06 -24.74 -2.77
N PHE A 344 -24.24 -24.12 -3.61
CA PHE A 344 -24.71 -23.29 -4.72
C PHE A 344 -23.80 -23.36 -5.95
N ASP A 345 -24.30 -22.89 -7.09
CA ASP A 345 -23.49 -22.58 -8.28
C ASP A 345 -23.09 -21.10 -8.23
N TRP A 346 -21.82 -20.80 -8.52
CA TRP A 346 -21.20 -19.47 -8.34
C TRP A 346 -21.24 -18.68 -9.65
N GLY A 347 -22.35 -18.01 -9.94
CA GLY A 347 -22.62 -17.45 -11.26
C GLY A 347 -21.54 -16.51 -11.80
N ASP A 348 -21.14 -16.74 -13.05
CA ASP A 348 -20.35 -15.80 -13.86
C ASP A 348 -21.19 -14.63 -14.40
N GLU A 349 -22.52 -14.78 -14.47
CA GLU A 349 -23.42 -13.69 -14.82
C GLU A 349 -23.64 -12.73 -13.63
N ASN A 350 -23.46 -11.43 -13.89
CA ASN A 350 -23.88 -10.39 -12.97
C ASN A 350 -25.42 -10.21 -13.01
N VAL A 351 -26.05 -9.79 -11.91
CA VAL A 351 -27.49 -9.50 -11.88
C VAL A 351 -27.72 -8.02 -12.15
N ASP A 352 -27.93 -7.68 -13.42
CA ASP A 352 -28.23 -6.30 -13.82
C ASP A 352 -29.55 -5.78 -13.23
N PRO A 353 -29.62 -4.52 -12.75
CA PRO A 353 -30.84 -3.94 -12.21
C PRO A 353 -31.81 -3.47 -13.31
N VAL A 354 -33.09 -3.80 -13.15
CA VAL A 354 -34.20 -3.40 -14.03
C VAL A 354 -35.23 -2.61 -13.21
N SER A 355 -35.35 -1.31 -13.47
CA SER A 355 -36.36 -0.45 -12.81
C SER A 355 -37.72 -0.56 -13.50
N ILE A 356 -38.78 -0.82 -12.74
CA ILE A 356 -40.18 -0.95 -13.18
C ILE A 356 -41.07 -0.05 -12.32
N ARG A 357 -42.09 0.55 -12.95
CA ARG A 357 -43.13 1.31 -12.26
C ARG A 357 -44.42 0.52 -12.17
N PHE A 358 -45.08 0.58 -11.01
CA PHE A 358 -46.43 0.09 -10.77
C PHE A 358 -47.36 1.27 -10.44
N GLU A 359 -48.53 1.28 -11.08
CA GLU A 359 -49.55 2.33 -10.94
C GLU A 359 -50.94 1.68 -10.84
N LEU A 360 -51.87 2.33 -10.14
CA LEU A 360 -53.29 1.98 -10.17
C LEU A 360 -53.99 2.85 -11.24
N ALA A 361 -54.86 2.26 -12.07
CA ALA A 361 -55.59 3.05 -13.06
C ALA A 361 -56.53 4.06 -12.38
N SER A 362 -56.61 5.27 -12.93
CA SER A 362 -57.31 6.38 -12.25
C SER A 362 -58.80 6.10 -12.02
N GLY A 363 -59.23 6.28 -10.77
CA GLY A 363 -60.60 6.03 -10.32
C GLY A 363 -60.93 4.59 -9.92
N GLU A 364 -59.95 3.67 -9.94
CA GLU A 364 -60.09 2.31 -9.41
C GLU A 364 -60.09 2.27 -7.86
N ALA A 365 -60.41 1.11 -7.28
CA ALA A 365 -60.40 0.95 -5.82
C ALA A 365 -58.98 0.64 -5.29
N PRO A 366 -58.49 1.33 -4.23
CA PRO A 366 -57.20 1.03 -3.60
C PRO A 366 -57.04 -0.43 -3.18
N GLY A 367 -55.80 -0.90 -3.10
CA GLY A 367 -55.49 -2.27 -2.69
C GLY A 367 -54.02 -2.45 -2.36
N VAL A 368 -53.58 -3.70 -2.23
CA VAL A 368 -52.20 -4.04 -1.89
C VAL A 368 -51.61 -4.91 -3.00
N LEU A 369 -50.54 -4.44 -3.65
CA LEU A 369 -49.75 -5.24 -4.58
C LEU A 369 -48.66 -5.97 -3.77
N LYS A 370 -48.63 -7.30 -3.89
CA LYS A 370 -47.65 -8.18 -3.25
C LYS A 370 -46.72 -8.77 -4.29
N VAL A 371 -45.44 -8.80 -3.96
CA VAL A 371 -44.37 -9.40 -4.77
C VAL A 371 -43.88 -10.65 -4.07
N MET A 372 -43.85 -11.76 -4.79
CA MET A 372 -43.57 -13.10 -4.25
C MET A 372 -42.50 -13.84 -5.04
N ASP A 373 -41.73 -14.68 -4.35
CA ASP A 373 -40.77 -15.63 -4.93
C ASP A 373 -41.54 -16.77 -5.65
N GLN A 374 -41.22 -17.07 -6.91
CA GLN A 374 -41.82 -18.18 -7.66
C GLN A 374 -41.41 -19.58 -7.16
N GLU A 375 -40.18 -19.76 -6.68
CA GLU A 375 -39.69 -21.04 -6.17
C GLU A 375 -40.19 -21.32 -4.75
N ARG A 376 -40.17 -20.30 -3.87
CA ARG A 376 -40.47 -20.47 -2.43
C ARG A 376 -41.93 -20.21 -2.08
N ASN A 377 -42.67 -19.46 -2.90
CA ASN A 377 -44.05 -19.06 -2.64
C ASN A 377 -44.19 -18.27 -1.30
N GLU A 378 -43.30 -17.31 -1.09
CA GLU A 378 -43.31 -16.38 0.06
C GLU A 378 -43.44 -14.93 -0.42
N VAL A 379 -43.99 -14.06 0.44
CA VAL A 379 -44.12 -12.61 0.16
C VAL A 379 -42.81 -11.91 0.51
N ILE A 380 -42.25 -11.21 -0.46
CA ILE A 380 -41.00 -10.46 -0.35
C ILE A 380 -41.30 -9.00 0.05
N LEU A 381 -42.21 -8.36 -0.67
CA LEU A 381 -42.67 -6.98 -0.44
C LEU A 381 -44.19 -6.89 -0.62
N GLU A 382 -44.82 -5.95 0.09
CA GLU A 382 -46.21 -5.56 -0.16
C GLU A 382 -46.40 -4.04 0.00
N HIS A 383 -46.89 -3.38 -1.07
CA HIS A 383 -47.17 -1.93 -1.07
C HIS A 383 -48.65 -1.67 -1.34
N ARG A 384 -49.17 -0.60 -0.72
CA ARG A 384 -50.59 -0.20 -0.79
C ARG A 384 -50.77 0.93 -1.80
N LEU A 385 -51.19 0.59 -3.03
CA LEU A 385 -51.51 1.57 -4.07
C LEU A 385 -52.90 2.19 -3.84
N GLU A 386 -52.95 3.52 -3.92
CA GLU A 386 -54.18 4.34 -3.98
C GLU A 386 -54.31 5.09 -5.33
N ASP A 387 -55.36 5.89 -5.51
CA ASP A 387 -55.56 6.71 -6.73
C ASP A 387 -54.47 7.80 -6.81
N ASP A 388 -53.89 8.00 -8.00
CA ASP A 388 -52.64 8.77 -8.25
C ASP A 388 -51.36 8.29 -7.50
N ASP A 389 -51.36 7.13 -6.82
CA ASP A 389 -50.15 6.57 -6.17
C ASP A 389 -49.24 5.79 -7.13
N VAL A 390 -47.94 5.77 -6.81
CA VAL A 390 -46.87 5.25 -7.67
C VAL A 390 -45.85 4.47 -6.85
N TRP A 391 -45.62 3.20 -7.21
CA TRP A 391 -44.60 2.37 -6.59
C TRP A 391 -43.52 2.00 -7.61
N ASP A 392 -42.27 2.38 -7.31
CA ASP A 392 -41.13 2.17 -8.19
C ASP A 392 -40.18 1.12 -7.61
N LEU A 393 -39.91 0.08 -8.38
CA LEU A 393 -39.21 -1.13 -7.94
C LEU A 393 -38.06 -1.45 -8.89
N ILE A 394 -36.87 -1.69 -8.34
CA ILE A 394 -35.71 -2.20 -9.09
C ILE A 394 -35.60 -3.70 -8.79
N VAL A 395 -35.56 -4.53 -9.83
CA VAL A 395 -35.51 -6.00 -9.74
C VAL A 395 -34.38 -6.55 -10.60
N GLY A 396 -33.85 -7.72 -10.25
CA GLY A 396 -32.80 -8.36 -11.05
C GLY A 396 -33.29 -8.78 -12.45
N SER A 397 -32.42 -8.62 -13.45
CA SER A 397 -32.55 -9.22 -14.79
C SER A 397 -32.93 -10.70 -14.68
N GLN A 398 -34.00 -11.11 -15.37
CA GLN A 398 -34.60 -12.44 -15.28
C GLN A 398 -35.08 -12.90 -13.88
N ALA A 399 -35.45 -12.01 -12.96
CA ALA A 399 -36.03 -12.43 -11.68
C ALA A 399 -37.38 -13.15 -11.85
N GLU A 400 -37.51 -14.35 -11.28
CA GLU A 400 -38.74 -15.15 -11.32
C GLU A 400 -39.69 -14.72 -10.20
N LEU A 401 -40.47 -13.68 -10.48
CA LEU A 401 -41.40 -13.04 -9.54
C LEU A 401 -42.87 -13.34 -9.84
N ASN A 402 -43.65 -13.57 -8.80
CA ASN A 402 -45.11 -13.63 -8.83
C ASN A 402 -45.66 -12.31 -8.28
N PHE A 403 -46.59 -11.66 -8.99
CA PHE A 403 -47.30 -10.48 -8.50
C PHE A 403 -48.72 -10.88 -8.12
N ILE A 404 -49.21 -10.41 -6.97
CA ILE A 404 -50.58 -10.67 -6.50
C ILE A 404 -51.21 -9.37 -6.00
N TRP A 405 -52.35 -8.99 -6.58
CA TRP A 405 -53.19 -7.92 -6.07
C TRP A 405 -54.14 -8.44 -4.99
N GLN A 406 -54.18 -7.78 -3.85
CA GLN A 406 -55.16 -8.03 -2.79
C GLN A 406 -56.12 -6.84 -2.66
N ASP A 407 -57.43 -7.09 -2.78
CA ASP A 407 -58.45 -6.06 -2.64
C ASP A 407 -58.75 -5.69 -1.16
N ASN A 408 -59.52 -4.62 -0.95
CA ASN A 408 -59.99 -4.19 0.39
C ASN A 408 -60.91 -5.20 1.10
N GLN A 409 -61.29 -6.32 0.46
CA GLN A 409 -62.09 -7.39 1.06
C GLN A 409 -61.23 -8.63 1.43
N GLY A 410 -59.95 -8.65 1.02
CA GLY A 410 -59.03 -9.76 1.22
C GLY A 410 -59.02 -10.80 0.10
N ASN A 411 -59.65 -10.52 -1.06
CA ASN A 411 -59.57 -11.38 -2.24
C ASN A 411 -58.24 -11.15 -2.95
N THR A 412 -57.56 -12.24 -3.34
CA THR A 412 -56.24 -12.21 -3.99
C THR A 412 -56.33 -12.62 -5.47
N TYR A 413 -55.71 -11.83 -6.35
CA TYR A 413 -55.71 -12.00 -7.80
C TYR A 413 -54.26 -12.06 -8.32
N PRO A 414 -53.81 -13.18 -8.93
CA PRO A 414 -52.47 -13.26 -9.50
C PRO A 414 -52.35 -12.40 -10.77
N LEU A 415 -51.16 -11.84 -10.98
CA LEU A 415 -50.81 -10.96 -12.09
C LEU A 415 -49.51 -11.44 -12.74
N ASP A 416 -49.60 -11.98 -13.95
CA ASP A 416 -48.43 -12.47 -14.70
C ASP A 416 -47.62 -11.27 -15.25
N LEU A 417 -46.38 -11.10 -14.79
CA LEU A 417 -45.42 -10.13 -15.34
C LEU A 417 -44.02 -10.75 -15.39
N ALA A 418 -43.44 -10.84 -16.58
CA ALA A 418 -42.11 -11.42 -16.78
C ALA A 418 -41.03 -10.33 -16.87
N ILE A 419 -39.94 -10.51 -16.10
CA ILE A 419 -38.78 -9.61 -16.14
C ILE A 419 -37.88 -10.01 -17.33
N PRO A 420 -37.46 -9.09 -18.21
CA PRO A 420 -36.61 -9.43 -19.36
C PRO A 420 -35.21 -9.87 -18.93
N LYS A 421 -34.49 -10.57 -19.82
CA LYS A 421 -33.02 -10.57 -19.79
C LYS A 421 -32.54 -9.27 -20.44
N VAL A 422 -31.79 -8.49 -19.68
CA VAL A 422 -31.04 -7.32 -20.16
C VAL A 422 -29.52 -7.57 -20.06
N ASP A 423 -28.74 -6.63 -20.59
CA ASP A 423 -27.28 -6.58 -20.55
C ASP A 423 -26.91 -5.16 -20.07
N GLY A 424 -26.46 -5.05 -18.81
CA GLY A 424 -26.36 -3.79 -18.09
C GLY A 424 -27.69 -3.27 -17.51
N ALA A 425 -27.60 -2.26 -16.64
CA ALA A 425 -28.73 -1.61 -15.98
C ALA A 425 -29.77 -1.00 -16.94
N HIS A 426 -31.08 -1.17 -16.67
CA HIS A 426 -32.18 -0.75 -17.56
C HIS A 426 -33.40 -0.13 -16.84
N VAL A 427 -34.07 0.81 -17.51
CA VAL A 427 -35.35 1.42 -17.09
C VAL A 427 -36.51 0.98 -17.99
N ALA A 428 -37.61 0.51 -17.40
CA ALA A 428 -38.91 0.40 -18.05
C ALA A 428 -39.54 1.79 -18.25
N LEU A 429 -39.90 2.10 -19.50
CA LEU A 429 -40.48 3.40 -19.85
C LEU A 429 -42.00 3.46 -19.77
N GLU A 430 -42.69 2.34 -19.99
CA GLU A 430 -44.14 2.24 -19.81
C GLU A 430 -44.46 1.59 -18.45
N PRO A 431 -45.37 2.14 -17.63
CA PRO A 431 -45.72 1.57 -16.33
C PRO A 431 -46.58 0.29 -16.45
N ALA A 432 -46.47 -0.55 -15.42
CA ALA A 432 -47.37 -1.69 -15.18
C ALA A 432 -48.63 -1.20 -14.44
N ILE A 433 -49.67 -0.87 -15.20
CA ILE A 433 -50.91 -0.29 -14.65
C ILE A 433 -51.91 -1.40 -14.29
N ILE A 434 -52.42 -1.41 -13.06
CA ILE A 434 -53.46 -2.33 -12.59
C ILE A 434 -54.86 -1.76 -12.87
N VAL A 435 -55.81 -2.59 -13.32
CA VAL A 435 -57.23 -2.24 -13.49
C VAL A 435 -58.14 -3.29 -12.86
N THR A 436 -59.23 -2.88 -12.19
CA THR A 436 -60.20 -3.75 -11.49
C THR A 436 -61.59 -3.63 -12.14
N SER A 437 -61.82 -4.44 -13.18
CA SER A 437 -63.03 -4.37 -14.01
C SER A 437 -64.34 -4.51 -13.21
N GLU A 438 -65.41 -3.83 -13.62
CA GLU A 438 -66.76 -3.99 -13.04
C GLU A 438 -67.24 -5.46 -13.00
N ASP A 439 -66.75 -6.30 -13.92
CA ASP A 439 -66.99 -7.75 -13.98
C ASP A 439 -66.15 -8.59 -12.99
N SER A 440 -65.41 -7.96 -12.07
CA SER A 440 -64.50 -8.58 -11.08
C SER A 440 -63.25 -9.28 -11.65
N GLU A 441 -62.83 -8.93 -12.87
CA GLU A 441 -61.50 -9.27 -13.39
C GLU A 441 -60.47 -8.20 -13.02
N VAL A 442 -59.44 -8.57 -12.25
CA VAL A 442 -58.23 -7.77 -12.02
C VAL A 442 -57.14 -8.24 -12.98
N LYS A 443 -56.44 -7.29 -13.63
CA LYS A 443 -55.37 -7.56 -14.60
C LYS A 443 -54.51 -6.32 -14.87
N TRP A 444 -53.39 -6.51 -15.56
CA TRP A 444 -52.65 -5.42 -16.18
C TRP A 444 -53.48 -4.75 -17.30
N GLN A 445 -53.61 -3.43 -17.25
CA GLN A 445 -54.07 -2.59 -18.37
C GLN A 445 -52.92 -2.35 -19.36
N SER A 446 -51.71 -2.13 -18.83
CA SER A 446 -50.45 -2.08 -19.57
C SER A 446 -49.39 -2.87 -18.82
N THR A 447 -48.43 -3.42 -19.57
CA THR A 447 -47.17 -3.96 -19.05
C THR A 447 -46.02 -3.25 -19.76
N PRO A 448 -44.87 -3.03 -19.10
CA PRO A 448 -43.65 -2.55 -19.74
C PRO A 448 -43.32 -3.32 -21.02
N ALA A 449 -42.95 -2.60 -22.09
CA ALA A 449 -42.52 -3.21 -23.35
C ALA A 449 -41.19 -2.65 -23.85
N THR A 450 -40.91 -1.38 -23.58
CA THR A 450 -39.62 -0.73 -23.86
C THR A 450 -38.79 -0.62 -22.60
N PHE A 451 -37.63 -1.27 -22.61
CA PHE A 451 -36.57 -1.13 -21.62
C PHE A 451 -35.40 -0.41 -22.28
N VAL A 452 -34.80 0.57 -21.60
CA VAL A 452 -33.68 1.38 -22.14
C VAL A 452 -32.48 1.36 -21.19
N PRO A 453 -31.24 1.20 -21.70
CA PRO A 453 -30.04 1.19 -20.85
C PRO A 453 -29.85 2.49 -20.08
N GLU A 454 -29.72 2.40 -18.76
CA GLU A 454 -29.51 3.52 -17.85
C GLU A 454 -28.50 3.14 -16.75
N SER A 455 -27.22 3.39 -17.05
CA SER A 455 -26.06 3.10 -16.20
C SER A 455 -26.01 3.88 -14.88
N ALA A 456 -26.96 4.80 -14.63
CA ALA A 456 -27.11 5.45 -13.33
C ALA A 456 -27.89 4.60 -12.32
N ILE A 457 -28.63 3.57 -12.75
CA ILE A 457 -29.17 2.58 -11.79
C ILE A 457 -28.03 1.65 -11.39
N VAL A 458 -27.74 1.63 -10.09
CA VAL A 458 -26.90 0.64 -9.43
C VAL A 458 -27.70 -0.01 -8.31
N TRP A 459 -27.23 -1.15 -7.81
CA TRP A 459 -27.72 -1.68 -6.53
C TRP A 459 -27.24 -0.77 -5.37
N SER A 460 -27.90 -0.89 -4.22
CA SER A 460 -27.60 -0.14 -2.99
C SER A 460 -27.72 -1.06 -1.77
N GLU A 461 -27.25 -0.60 -0.60
CA GLU A 461 -27.35 -1.34 0.66
C GLU A 461 -28.82 -1.62 1.06
N SER A 462 -29.76 -0.74 0.71
CA SER A 462 -31.20 -0.95 0.88
C SER A 462 -31.76 -2.10 0.02
N ALA A 463 -31.05 -2.56 -1.02
CA ALA A 463 -31.40 -3.77 -1.78
C ALA A 463 -31.17 -5.07 -0.99
N PHE A 464 -30.64 -4.99 0.24
CA PHE A 464 -30.52 -6.11 1.18
C PHE A 464 -31.53 -6.02 2.35
N GLU A 465 -31.99 -4.81 2.70
CA GLU A 465 -33.07 -4.63 3.69
C GLU A 465 -34.36 -5.33 3.23
N SER A 466 -34.73 -5.12 1.96
CA SER A 466 -35.85 -5.74 1.24
C SER A 466 -35.83 -7.28 1.15
N ARG A 467 -34.76 -7.92 1.63
CA ARG A 467 -34.21 -9.12 1.00
C ARG A 467 -33.91 -10.29 1.94
N HIS A 468 -34.33 -10.16 3.20
CA HIS A 468 -33.72 -10.70 4.42
C HIS A 468 -33.28 -12.19 4.50
N GLN A 469 -33.63 -13.06 3.55
CA GLN A 469 -33.42 -14.51 3.67
C GLN A 469 -32.90 -15.23 2.40
N HIS A 470 -33.10 -14.71 1.17
CA HIS A 470 -33.27 -15.61 0.00
C HIS A 470 -32.50 -15.31 -1.30
N GLY A 471 -31.61 -14.31 -1.33
CA GLY A 471 -30.65 -14.16 -2.45
C GLY A 471 -31.23 -13.59 -3.76
N MET A 472 -32.53 -13.31 -3.85
CA MET A 472 -33.13 -12.56 -4.97
C MET A 472 -32.82 -11.07 -4.87
N TRP A 473 -32.45 -10.38 -5.95
CA TRP A 473 -32.13 -8.95 -5.93
C TRP A 473 -33.35 -8.07 -6.23
N ILE A 474 -33.71 -7.21 -5.28
CA ILE A 474 -34.92 -6.37 -5.31
C ILE A 474 -34.73 -5.15 -4.41
N LEU A 475 -35.24 -3.99 -4.82
CA LEU A 475 -35.09 -2.70 -4.12
C LEU A 475 -36.30 -1.82 -4.41
N GLU A 476 -36.89 -1.21 -3.38
CA GLU A 476 -37.82 -0.09 -3.56
C GLU A 476 -37.02 1.19 -3.86
N ALA A 477 -37.29 1.83 -4.99
CA ALA A 477 -36.60 3.06 -5.39
C ALA A 477 -37.36 4.28 -4.85
N SER A 478 -36.65 5.33 -4.41
CA SER A 478 -37.33 6.58 -4.06
C SER A 478 -37.97 7.24 -5.29
N SER A 479 -39.04 8.00 -5.06
CA SER A 479 -39.75 8.73 -6.13
C SER A 479 -38.82 9.60 -6.96
N ASP A 480 -37.83 10.22 -6.31
CA ASP A 480 -36.99 11.27 -6.91
C ASP A 480 -35.85 10.66 -7.73
N GLU A 481 -35.22 9.57 -7.25
CA GLU A 481 -34.26 8.77 -8.01
C GLU A 481 -34.92 8.14 -9.24
N SER A 482 -36.09 7.52 -9.05
CA SER A 482 -36.81 6.83 -10.12
C SER A 482 -37.39 7.81 -11.18
N LEU A 483 -37.70 9.05 -10.78
CA LEU A 483 -38.01 10.13 -11.72
C LEU A 483 -36.77 10.56 -12.50
N ALA A 484 -35.60 10.66 -11.86
CA ALA A 484 -34.34 11.02 -12.51
C ALA A 484 -33.90 9.95 -13.53
N TYR A 485 -33.96 8.66 -13.16
CA TYR A 485 -33.66 7.55 -14.07
C TYR A 485 -34.59 7.55 -15.28
N ARG A 486 -35.89 7.81 -15.12
CA ARG A 486 -36.83 7.91 -16.26
C ARG A 486 -36.60 9.12 -17.13
N ALA A 487 -36.38 10.31 -16.56
CA ALA A 487 -36.07 11.50 -17.35
C ALA A 487 -34.80 11.31 -18.22
N ALA A 488 -33.78 10.64 -17.66
CA ALA A 488 -32.58 10.27 -18.39
C ALA A 488 -32.87 9.22 -19.48
N ALA A 489 -33.54 8.11 -19.14
CA ALA A 489 -33.87 7.04 -20.08
C ALA A 489 -34.82 7.47 -21.21
N GLU A 490 -35.79 8.36 -20.95
CA GLU A 490 -36.61 8.98 -22.00
C GLU A 490 -35.75 9.78 -22.98
N SER A 491 -34.79 10.57 -22.47
CA SER A 491 -33.86 11.31 -23.33
C SER A 491 -32.98 10.38 -24.19
N ARG A 492 -32.64 9.19 -23.66
CA ARG A 492 -31.94 8.12 -24.39
C ARG A 492 -32.84 7.40 -25.39
N LYS A 493 -34.16 7.23 -25.16
CA LYS A 493 -35.11 6.60 -26.12
C LYS A 493 -35.05 7.26 -27.50
N TRP A 494 -35.00 8.60 -27.51
CA TRP A 494 -34.87 9.40 -28.74
C TRP A 494 -33.49 9.28 -29.42
N GLN A 495 -32.44 8.93 -28.68
CA GLN A 495 -31.09 8.69 -29.22
C GLN A 495 -30.97 7.27 -29.80
N PHE A 496 -31.43 6.25 -29.07
CA PHE A 496 -31.42 4.85 -29.54
C PHE A 496 -32.33 4.62 -30.75
N GLY A 497 -33.52 5.25 -30.78
CA GLY A 497 -34.41 5.22 -31.95
C GLY A 497 -33.79 5.84 -33.22
N ALA A 498 -32.76 6.67 -33.09
CA ALA A 498 -31.94 7.11 -34.23
C ALA A 498 -30.81 6.11 -34.55
N MET A 499 -30.17 5.51 -33.54
CA MET A 499 -29.05 4.58 -33.72
C MET A 499 -29.43 3.22 -34.33
N GLU A 500 -30.63 2.69 -34.08
CA GLU A 500 -31.08 1.42 -34.71
C GLU A 500 -31.13 1.51 -36.26
N SER A 501 -31.20 2.71 -36.83
CA SER A 501 -31.11 2.92 -38.28
C SER A 501 -29.69 2.76 -38.86
N SER A 502 -28.67 2.54 -38.02
CA SER A 502 -27.24 2.70 -38.37
C SER A 502 -26.32 1.54 -38.00
N SER A 503 -26.85 0.43 -37.49
CA SER A 503 -26.07 -0.65 -36.85
C SER A 503 -25.34 -1.60 -37.83
N ILE A 504 -24.33 -1.12 -38.57
CA ILE A 504 -23.34 -1.96 -39.26
C ILE A 504 -21.91 -1.44 -39.02
N LEU A 505 -21.05 -2.37 -38.61
CA LEU A 505 -19.57 -2.33 -38.50
C LEU A 505 -18.93 -1.69 -37.26
N SER A 506 -17.73 -2.21 -37.01
CA SER A 506 -16.95 -2.11 -35.78
C SER A 506 -15.57 -1.49 -36.03
N SER A 507 -15.03 -0.81 -35.02
CA SER A 507 -13.59 -0.66 -34.70
C SER A 507 -12.63 -0.12 -35.78
N SER A 508 -11.83 0.87 -35.38
CA SER A 508 -10.75 1.55 -36.12
C SER A 508 -11.20 2.56 -37.20
N SER A 509 -10.68 3.78 -37.08
CA SER A 509 -11.05 4.95 -37.89
C SER A 509 -10.63 4.79 -39.37
N PRO A 510 -11.40 5.36 -40.30
CA PRO A 510 -11.20 6.76 -40.67
C PRO A 510 -12.26 7.70 -40.06
N ALA A 511 -12.17 8.99 -40.37
CA ALA A 511 -13.15 10.00 -39.97
C ALA A 511 -14.57 9.59 -40.43
N GLU A 512 -15.54 9.61 -39.52
CA GLU A 512 -16.91 9.21 -39.83
C GLU A 512 -17.59 10.27 -40.72
N THR A 513 -18.37 9.81 -41.69
CA THR A 513 -19.22 10.65 -42.55
C THR A 513 -20.60 10.82 -41.95
N PHE A 514 -21.31 11.89 -42.32
CA PHE A 514 -22.69 12.09 -41.90
C PHE A 514 -23.63 10.92 -42.30
N PRO A 515 -24.71 10.66 -41.54
CA PRO A 515 -25.67 9.60 -41.86
C PRO A 515 -26.36 9.78 -43.22
N ASP A 516 -26.57 8.66 -43.91
CA ASP A 516 -27.18 8.59 -45.24
C ASP A 516 -28.54 9.31 -45.34
N TRP A 517 -29.36 9.26 -44.28
CA TRP A 517 -30.66 9.94 -44.25
C TRP A 517 -30.53 11.47 -44.20
N PHE A 518 -29.53 11.97 -43.48
CA PHE A 518 -29.26 13.40 -43.32
C PHE A 518 -28.63 13.97 -44.59
N VAL A 519 -27.70 13.23 -45.22
CA VAL A 519 -27.13 13.60 -46.53
C VAL A 519 -28.22 13.68 -47.61
N ARG A 520 -29.19 12.75 -47.61
CA ARG A 520 -30.33 12.79 -48.54
C ARG A 520 -31.30 13.92 -48.25
N GLY A 521 -31.71 14.11 -46.99
CA GLY A 521 -32.57 15.22 -46.58
C GLY A 521 -31.94 16.60 -46.86
N MET A 522 -30.61 16.70 -46.81
CA MET A 522 -29.88 17.89 -47.26
C MET A 522 -29.86 18.05 -48.78
N ALA A 523 -29.67 16.98 -49.55
CA ALA A 523 -29.73 17.01 -51.01
C ALA A 523 -31.13 17.40 -51.53
N ASP A 524 -32.20 16.94 -50.89
CA ASP A 524 -33.58 17.31 -51.23
C ASP A 524 -33.91 18.78 -50.87
N LEU A 525 -33.10 19.44 -50.04
CA LEU A 525 -33.16 20.88 -49.75
C LEU A 525 -32.29 21.75 -50.69
N GLU A 526 -31.54 21.19 -51.64
CA GLU A 526 -30.62 21.95 -52.50
C GLU A 526 -31.31 22.86 -53.54
N GLN A 527 -31.66 24.07 -53.12
CA GLN A 527 -31.97 25.21 -54.01
C GLN A 527 -31.23 26.49 -53.60
N GLY A 528 -29.90 26.46 -53.50
CA GLY A 528 -29.10 27.69 -53.30
C GLY A 528 -27.69 27.47 -52.73
N ASP A 529 -27.11 28.56 -52.21
CA ASP A 529 -25.71 28.68 -51.74
C ASP A 529 -25.31 27.76 -50.57
N LEU A 530 -26.21 26.93 -50.03
CA LEU A 530 -25.96 26.08 -48.85
C LEU A 530 -24.96 24.93 -49.11
N ALA A 531 -24.90 24.40 -50.33
CA ALA A 531 -24.12 23.19 -50.65
C ALA A 531 -22.62 23.34 -50.32
N HIS A 532 -22.02 24.49 -50.64
CA HIS A 532 -20.60 24.75 -50.34
C HIS A 532 -20.28 24.91 -48.86
N VAL A 533 -21.27 25.28 -48.03
CA VAL A 533 -21.08 25.31 -46.57
C VAL A 533 -21.15 23.90 -46.00
N PHE A 534 -22.02 23.04 -46.55
CA PHE A 534 -22.17 21.64 -46.15
C PHE A 534 -20.91 20.80 -46.39
N GLU A 535 -20.22 20.99 -47.53
CA GLU A 535 -18.93 20.34 -47.84
C GLU A 535 -17.81 20.68 -46.84
N GLU A 536 -17.97 21.71 -46.00
CA GLU A 536 -16.97 22.18 -45.03
C GLU A 536 -17.28 21.83 -43.55
N LEU A 537 -18.43 21.20 -43.27
CA LEU A 537 -18.84 20.77 -41.92
C LEU A 537 -18.28 19.39 -41.58
N GLU A 538 -17.87 19.20 -40.33
CA GLU A 538 -17.45 17.90 -39.77
C GLU A 538 -18.42 17.41 -38.67
N PRO A 539 -18.63 16.09 -38.48
CA PRO A 539 -19.38 15.57 -37.33
C PRO A 539 -18.65 15.76 -35.99
N SER A 540 -19.36 16.27 -34.98
CA SER A 540 -18.83 16.58 -33.64
C SER A 540 -18.16 15.41 -32.91
N LYS A 541 -18.46 14.16 -33.28
CA LYS A 541 -17.83 12.95 -32.74
C LYS A 541 -16.33 12.86 -33.07
N ASN A 542 -15.89 13.44 -34.19
CA ASN A 542 -14.46 13.48 -34.55
C ASN A 542 -13.67 14.41 -33.62
N ALA A 543 -14.20 15.61 -33.33
CA ALA A 543 -13.58 16.53 -32.38
C ALA A 543 -13.56 15.96 -30.95
N ARG A 544 -14.67 15.32 -30.52
CA ARG A 544 -14.76 14.66 -29.20
C ARG A 544 -13.76 13.51 -29.03
N SER A 545 -13.53 12.70 -30.06
CA SER A 545 -12.55 11.61 -29.96
C SER A 545 -11.10 12.12 -29.89
N GLN A 546 -10.81 13.26 -30.54
CA GLN A 546 -9.52 13.95 -30.39
C GLN A 546 -9.35 14.57 -28.98
N ALA A 547 -10.39 15.20 -28.43
CA ALA A 547 -10.38 15.72 -27.06
C ALA A 547 -10.13 14.62 -26.02
N LEU A 548 -10.85 13.48 -26.13
CA LEU A 548 -10.65 12.31 -25.27
C LEU A 548 -9.24 11.71 -25.43
N HIS A 549 -8.70 11.64 -26.65
CA HIS A 549 -7.33 11.16 -26.87
C HIS A 549 -6.28 12.04 -26.17
N LEU A 550 -6.49 13.37 -26.13
CA LEU A 550 -5.63 14.29 -25.40
C LEU A 550 -5.79 14.18 -23.87
N GLN A 551 -7.02 14.00 -23.38
CA GLN A 551 -7.28 13.72 -21.97
C GLN A 551 -6.52 12.47 -21.51
N ASN A 552 -6.67 11.35 -22.23
CA ASN A 552 -5.98 10.09 -21.90
C ASN A 552 -4.45 10.24 -21.93
N LYS A 553 -3.90 11.10 -22.80
CA LYS A 553 -2.46 11.45 -22.80
C LYS A 553 -2.02 12.25 -21.57
N LEU A 554 -2.89 13.10 -21.01
CA LEU A 554 -2.59 13.85 -19.78
C LEU A 554 -2.70 12.97 -18.54
N GLU A 555 -3.71 12.10 -18.47
CA GLU A 555 -3.88 11.12 -17.41
C GLU A 555 -2.68 10.15 -17.35
N ALA A 556 -2.25 9.62 -18.50
CA ALA A 556 -1.05 8.77 -18.61
C ALA A 556 0.29 9.47 -18.26
N LEU A 557 0.28 10.79 -18.05
CA LEU A 557 1.42 11.59 -17.60
C LEU A 557 1.22 12.18 -16.19
N SER A 558 0.21 11.74 -15.44
CA SER A 558 -0.19 12.30 -14.13
C SER A 558 -0.41 13.83 -14.15
N CYS A 559 -0.98 14.35 -15.25
CA CYS A 559 -1.14 15.78 -15.52
C CYS A 559 -2.58 16.26 -15.65
N TRP A 560 -3.54 15.37 -15.38
CA TRP A 560 -4.96 15.73 -15.33
C TRP A 560 -5.25 16.73 -14.21
N ASP A 561 -4.63 16.53 -13.04
CA ASP A 561 -4.83 17.36 -11.86
C ASP A 561 -4.22 18.76 -12.03
N ALA A 562 -4.98 19.78 -11.63
CA ALA A 562 -4.53 21.16 -11.66
C ALA A 562 -3.44 21.41 -10.59
N PRO A 563 -2.28 21.98 -10.95
CA PRO A 563 -1.21 22.25 -9.98
C PRO A 563 -1.70 23.06 -8.78
N GLY A 564 -1.44 22.54 -7.58
CA GLY A 564 -1.89 23.12 -6.31
C GLY A 564 -3.25 22.63 -5.80
N SER A 565 -3.91 21.69 -6.47
CA SER A 565 -5.09 21.00 -5.91
C SER A 565 -4.71 20.09 -4.72
N ASN A 566 -5.72 19.52 -4.04
CA ASN A 566 -5.50 18.56 -2.97
C ASN A 566 -4.97 17.20 -3.48
N GLU A 567 -5.38 16.82 -4.70
CA GLU A 567 -5.05 15.54 -5.35
C GLU A 567 -3.71 15.61 -6.11
N TRP A 568 -3.32 16.80 -6.58
CA TRP A 568 -2.12 17.02 -7.38
C TRP A 568 -0.83 16.68 -6.62
N LYS A 569 -0.06 15.75 -7.20
CA LYS A 569 1.22 15.26 -6.67
C LYS A 569 2.40 16.09 -7.19
N ALA A 570 3.03 16.83 -6.30
CA ALA A 570 4.21 17.62 -6.63
C ALA A 570 5.42 16.77 -7.08
N HIS A 571 5.52 15.49 -6.66
CA HIS A 571 6.63 14.61 -7.08
C HIS A 571 6.52 14.17 -8.55
N ASP A 572 5.32 13.79 -9.02
CA ASP A 572 5.09 13.44 -10.44
C ASP A 572 5.47 14.61 -11.38
N ALA A 573 5.15 15.84 -10.96
CA ALA A 573 5.54 17.05 -11.68
C ALA A 573 7.06 17.30 -11.68
N ILE A 574 7.77 16.86 -10.64
CA ILE A 574 9.25 16.96 -10.54
C ILE A 574 9.95 15.86 -11.35
N GLU A 575 9.52 14.59 -11.27
CA GLU A 575 10.17 13.48 -11.99
C GLU A 575 10.14 13.70 -13.52
N ARG A 576 8.98 14.15 -14.02
CA ARG A 576 8.74 14.47 -15.44
C ARG A 576 9.42 15.77 -15.91
N PHE A 577 10.11 16.51 -15.04
CA PHE A 577 10.70 17.80 -15.40
C PHE A 577 11.74 17.65 -16.53
N GLY A 578 11.52 18.36 -17.64
CA GLY A 578 12.38 18.35 -18.82
C GLY A 578 11.88 17.48 -19.98
N GLU A 579 10.80 16.71 -19.82
CA GLU A 579 10.24 15.92 -20.93
C GLU A 579 9.65 16.78 -22.06
N PRO A 580 9.91 16.46 -23.34
CA PRO A 580 9.34 17.17 -24.48
C PRO A 580 7.86 16.85 -24.73
N VAL A 581 7.32 15.79 -24.10
CA VAL A 581 5.98 15.25 -24.41
C VAL A 581 4.87 16.26 -24.09
N LEU A 582 4.97 16.98 -22.98
CA LEU A 582 3.98 18.02 -22.60
C LEU A 582 3.90 19.14 -23.66
N ALA A 583 5.03 19.52 -24.27
CA ALA A 583 5.05 20.55 -25.31
C ALA A 583 4.41 20.07 -26.62
N SER A 584 4.48 18.77 -26.93
CA SER A 584 3.73 18.17 -28.04
C SER A 584 2.23 18.23 -27.77
N ILE A 585 1.79 17.82 -26.58
CA ILE A 585 0.37 17.81 -26.19
C ILE A 585 -0.20 19.24 -26.14
N ALA A 586 0.60 20.22 -25.71
CA ALA A 586 0.23 21.64 -25.76
C ALA A 586 -0.06 22.12 -27.19
N GLN A 587 0.75 21.72 -28.17
CA GLN A 587 0.50 22.05 -29.57
C GLN A 587 -0.74 21.34 -30.11
N GLU A 588 -0.90 20.03 -29.85
CA GLU A 588 -2.07 19.26 -30.28
C GLU A 588 -3.38 19.83 -29.70
N ALA A 589 -3.38 20.27 -28.43
CA ALA A 589 -4.55 20.88 -27.79
C ALA A 589 -4.91 22.25 -28.38
N LEU A 590 -3.91 23.09 -28.71
CA LEU A 590 -4.14 24.37 -29.39
C LEU A 590 -4.65 24.19 -30.82
N GLU A 591 -4.15 23.18 -31.54
CA GLU A 591 -4.64 22.83 -32.89
C GLU A 591 -6.09 22.32 -32.84
N LEU A 592 -6.44 21.49 -31.86
CA LEU A 592 -7.83 21.05 -31.63
C LEU A 592 -8.75 22.22 -31.28
N MET A 593 -8.36 23.10 -30.34
CA MET A 593 -9.17 24.24 -29.90
C MET A 593 -9.51 25.17 -31.08
N ALA A 594 -8.51 25.51 -31.91
CA ALA A 594 -8.71 26.34 -33.11
C ALA A 594 -9.59 25.65 -34.17
N HIS A 595 -9.52 24.32 -34.29
CA HIS A 595 -10.39 23.54 -35.18
C HIS A 595 -11.84 23.50 -34.68
N VAL A 596 -12.04 23.37 -33.36
CA VAL A 596 -13.36 23.36 -32.71
C VAL A 596 -14.04 24.73 -32.77
N GLU A 597 -13.32 25.83 -32.51
CA GLU A 597 -13.85 27.20 -32.68
C GLU A 597 -14.30 27.42 -34.14
N SER A 598 -13.45 27.05 -35.11
CA SER A 598 -13.72 27.13 -36.55
C SER A 598 -14.95 26.33 -36.96
N GLN A 599 -15.07 25.07 -36.53
CA GLN A 599 -16.27 24.26 -36.81
C GLN A 599 -17.52 24.86 -36.15
N THR A 600 -17.44 25.29 -34.89
CA THR A 600 -18.57 25.90 -34.17
C THR A 600 -19.12 27.12 -34.92
N GLN A 601 -18.24 27.98 -35.45
CA GLN A 601 -18.63 29.12 -36.28
C GLN A 601 -19.30 28.71 -37.62
N LYS A 602 -18.83 27.64 -38.27
CA LYS A 602 -19.47 27.11 -39.49
C LYS A 602 -20.85 26.52 -39.20
N TRP A 603 -20.97 25.71 -38.15
CA TRP A 603 -22.24 25.10 -37.74
C TRP A 603 -23.30 26.16 -37.35
N ASP A 604 -22.91 27.18 -36.59
CA ASP A 604 -23.81 28.28 -36.20
C ASP A 604 -24.23 29.12 -37.43
N SER A 605 -23.28 29.42 -38.35
CA SER A 605 -23.57 30.08 -39.63
C SER A 605 -24.51 29.28 -40.51
N PHE A 606 -24.32 27.96 -40.61
CA PHE A 606 -25.15 27.07 -41.41
C PHE A 606 -26.58 26.99 -40.87
N LEU A 607 -26.76 26.76 -39.56
CA LEU A 607 -28.06 26.77 -38.89
C LEU A 607 -28.79 28.10 -39.10
N ASN A 608 -28.09 29.23 -38.99
CA ASN A 608 -28.63 30.57 -39.24
C ASN A 608 -29.06 30.80 -40.70
N GLN A 609 -28.44 30.15 -41.68
CA GLN A 609 -28.83 30.21 -43.09
C GLN A 609 -30.02 29.29 -43.37
N LEU A 610 -29.99 28.07 -42.82
CA LEU A 610 -31.08 27.12 -42.86
C LEU A 610 -32.38 27.76 -42.35
N GLU A 611 -32.35 28.39 -41.17
CA GLU A 611 -33.51 29.04 -40.52
C GLU A 611 -34.17 30.12 -41.39
N ARG A 612 -33.39 30.79 -42.24
CA ARG A 612 -33.90 31.85 -43.13
C ARG A 612 -34.69 31.27 -44.29
N ASN A 613 -34.34 30.06 -44.74
CA ASN A 613 -35.02 29.38 -45.84
C ASN A 613 -36.36 28.75 -45.41
N LEU A 614 -36.50 28.24 -44.18
CA LEU A 614 -37.81 27.78 -43.65
C LEU A 614 -38.85 28.90 -43.66
N ARG A 615 -38.43 30.13 -43.29
CA ARG A 615 -39.31 31.31 -43.27
C ARG A 615 -39.79 31.74 -44.67
N ILE A 616 -39.27 31.12 -45.73
CA ILE A 616 -39.62 31.38 -47.13
C ILE A 616 -40.47 30.23 -47.71
N ASN A 617 -40.14 28.97 -47.40
CA ASN A 617 -40.83 27.77 -47.90
C ASN A 617 -41.40 26.90 -46.76
N PRO A 618 -42.67 27.10 -46.34
CA PRO A 618 -43.25 26.40 -45.19
C PRO A 618 -43.84 25.01 -45.48
N GLU A 619 -43.80 24.51 -46.74
CA GLU A 619 -44.51 23.26 -47.10
C GLU A 619 -43.82 21.96 -46.61
N ASN A 620 -42.54 22.02 -46.19
CA ASN A 620 -41.74 20.87 -45.75
C ASN A 620 -41.44 20.89 -44.22
N GLU A 621 -42.36 21.41 -43.42
CA GLU A 621 -42.14 21.73 -41.99
C GLU A 621 -41.62 20.54 -41.15
N ALA A 622 -42.15 19.33 -41.32
CA ALA A 622 -41.80 18.17 -40.49
C ALA A 622 -40.39 17.62 -40.72
N GLU A 623 -40.00 17.42 -41.98
CA GLU A 623 -38.65 16.96 -42.37
C GLU A 623 -37.59 17.98 -41.95
N TYR A 624 -37.92 19.26 -42.12
CA TYR A 624 -37.09 20.36 -41.73
C TYR A 624 -36.88 20.43 -40.20
N ILE A 625 -37.93 20.20 -39.39
CA ILE A 625 -37.80 20.19 -37.92
C ILE A 625 -36.82 19.08 -37.47
N ALA A 626 -36.89 17.89 -38.07
CA ALA A 626 -35.96 16.80 -37.77
C ALA A 626 -34.51 17.16 -38.13
N LEU A 627 -34.28 17.75 -39.31
CA LEU A 627 -32.97 18.25 -39.72
C LEU A 627 -32.46 19.36 -38.77
N LYS A 628 -33.32 20.31 -38.39
CA LYS A 628 -32.95 21.37 -37.44
C LYS A 628 -32.54 20.77 -36.09
N MET A 629 -33.34 19.88 -35.49
CA MET A 629 -33.03 19.27 -34.19
C MET A 629 -31.69 18.53 -34.20
N TYR A 630 -31.39 17.81 -35.28
CA TYR A 630 -30.09 17.17 -35.48
C TYR A 630 -28.95 18.20 -35.55
N LEU A 631 -29.10 19.27 -36.34
CA LEU A 631 -28.10 20.33 -36.46
C LEU A 631 -27.86 21.09 -35.14
N ASP A 632 -28.94 21.42 -34.41
CA ASP A 632 -28.87 22.02 -33.07
C ASP A 632 -28.09 21.10 -32.10
N SER A 633 -28.37 19.80 -32.10
CA SER A 633 -27.66 18.84 -31.23
C SER A 633 -26.16 18.77 -31.54
N HIS A 634 -25.76 18.84 -32.82
CA HIS A 634 -24.36 18.88 -33.20
C HIS A 634 -23.68 20.20 -32.82
N LEU A 635 -24.37 21.34 -32.95
CA LEU A 635 -23.86 22.64 -32.52
C LEU A 635 -23.67 22.71 -30.99
N GLN A 636 -24.60 22.16 -30.19
CA GLN A 636 -24.42 22.02 -28.74
C GLN A 636 -23.30 21.04 -28.39
N ALA A 637 -23.17 19.94 -29.13
CA ALA A 637 -22.07 19.00 -28.96
C ALA A 637 -20.69 19.63 -29.23
N TYR A 638 -20.59 20.51 -30.23
CA TYR A 638 -19.39 21.30 -30.52
C TYR A 638 -19.10 22.31 -29.40
N LYS A 639 -20.08 23.11 -28.96
CA LYS A 639 -19.93 24.07 -27.85
C LYS A 639 -19.53 23.40 -26.52
N GLY A 640 -19.98 22.17 -26.27
CA GLY A 640 -19.49 21.36 -25.14
C GLY A 640 -18.02 20.92 -25.29
N THR A 641 -17.59 20.63 -26.52
CA THR A 641 -16.19 20.24 -26.84
C THR A 641 -15.25 21.44 -26.86
N GLU A 642 -15.77 22.64 -27.19
CA GLU A 642 -15.09 23.93 -27.14
C GLU A 642 -14.62 24.21 -25.71
N ASN A 643 -15.56 24.23 -24.75
CA ASN A 643 -15.26 24.34 -23.31
C ASN A 643 -14.25 23.29 -22.81
N GLN A 644 -14.36 22.03 -23.27
CA GLN A 644 -13.41 20.97 -22.91
C GLN A 644 -12.00 21.24 -23.46
N SER A 645 -11.89 21.74 -24.69
CA SER A 645 -10.61 22.09 -25.31
C SER A 645 -9.95 23.30 -24.65
N GLU A 646 -10.72 24.31 -24.22
CA GLU A 646 -10.21 25.44 -23.43
C GLU A 646 -9.65 24.99 -22.07
N ASP A 647 -10.35 24.12 -21.35
CA ASP A 647 -9.88 23.62 -20.04
C ASP A 647 -8.63 22.72 -20.18
N LEU A 648 -8.56 21.88 -21.21
CA LEU A 648 -7.36 21.11 -21.55
C LEU A 648 -6.15 22.04 -21.79
N VAL A 649 -6.29 23.06 -22.65
CA VAL A 649 -5.22 24.04 -22.92
C VAL A 649 -4.82 24.78 -21.63
N ARG A 650 -5.79 25.19 -20.81
CA ARG A 650 -5.56 25.88 -19.54
C ARG A 650 -4.78 25.04 -18.53
N ARG A 651 -5.12 23.76 -18.36
CA ARG A 651 -4.38 22.83 -17.48
C ARG A 651 -2.93 22.67 -17.93
N ILE A 652 -2.72 22.44 -19.24
CA ILE A 652 -1.38 22.26 -19.82
C ILE A 652 -0.51 23.51 -19.60
N ASP A 653 -1.05 24.70 -19.80
CA ASP A 653 -0.30 25.95 -19.59
C ASP A 653 0.11 26.15 -18.12
N VAL A 654 -0.77 25.87 -17.15
CA VAL A 654 -0.39 25.96 -15.72
C VAL A 654 0.74 24.97 -15.36
N HIS A 655 0.74 23.75 -15.91
CA HIS A 655 1.85 22.81 -15.76
C HIS A 655 3.16 23.33 -16.39
N LEU A 656 3.10 23.97 -17.56
CA LEU A 656 4.26 24.59 -18.21
C LEU A 656 4.81 25.79 -17.42
N GLN A 657 3.93 26.63 -16.88
CA GLN A 657 4.30 27.74 -16.01
C GLN A 657 4.92 27.27 -14.69
N PHE A 658 4.37 26.22 -14.07
CA PHE A 658 4.95 25.59 -12.87
C PHE A 658 6.38 25.10 -13.11
N ASN A 659 6.61 24.33 -14.18
CA ASN A 659 7.95 23.86 -14.54
C ASN A 659 8.94 25.02 -14.71
N ARG A 660 8.52 26.12 -15.35
CA ARG A 660 9.36 27.31 -15.50
C ARG A 660 9.72 27.93 -14.14
N TRP A 661 8.76 28.11 -13.23
CA TRP A 661 9.03 28.72 -11.92
C TRP A 661 9.87 27.81 -11.03
N LEU A 662 9.65 26.49 -11.07
CA LEU A 662 10.49 25.51 -10.37
C LEU A 662 11.96 25.60 -10.83
N SER A 663 12.19 25.82 -12.13
CA SER A 663 13.52 26.03 -12.71
C SER A 663 14.13 27.39 -12.32
N ASP A 664 13.34 28.45 -12.24
CA ASP A 664 13.82 29.77 -11.77
C ASP A 664 14.11 29.78 -10.24
N ALA A 665 13.36 28.98 -9.45
CA ALA A 665 13.49 28.86 -8.01
C ALA A 665 14.61 27.91 -7.54
N LEU A 666 14.76 26.73 -8.15
CA LEU A 666 15.65 25.65 -7.68
C LEU A 666 16.59 25.19 -8.82
N PRO A 667 17.76 24.60 -8.51
CA PRO A 667 18.71 24.11 -9.52
C PRO A 667 18.25 22.78 -10.16
N ILE A 668 16.96 22.68 -10.52
CA ILE A 668 16.27 21.45 -10.93
C ILE A 668 16.76 20.86 -12.27
N SER A 669 17.56 21.62 -13.03
CA SER A 669 18.25 21.14 -14.23
C SER A 669 19.42 20.17 -13.94
N MET A 670 19.73 19.91 -12.67
CA MET A 670 20.71 18.90 -12.25
C MET A 670 19.95 17.64 -11.81
N ILE A 671 20.17 16.53 -12.53
CA ILE A 671 19.39 15.28 -12.38
C ILE A 671 19.51 14.72 -10.95
N ASP A 672 20.70 14.80 -10.37
CA ASP A 672 20.99 14.28 -9.03
C ASP A 672 20.30 15.12 -7.93
N PHE A 673 20.18 16.43 -8.14
CA PHE A 673 19.35 17.31 -7.31
C PHE A 673 17.85 17.06 -7.52
N GLN A 674 17.41 16.78 -8.75
CA GLN A 674 16.01 16.47 -9.08
C GLN A 674 15.54 15.21 -8.33
N ALA A 675 16.29 14.11 -8.42
CA ALA A 675 16.02 12.88 -7.68
C ALA A 675 16.03 13.10 -6.15
N SER A 676 16.97 13.91 -5.66
CA SER A 676 17.07 14.25 -4.25
C SER A 676 15.91 15.12 -3.76
N LEU A 677 15.40 16.04 -4.59
CA LEU A 677 14.22 16.85 -4.28
C LEU A 677 12.95 16.00 -4.21
N VAL A 678 12.79 14.99 -5.09
CA VAL A 678 11.69 14.01 -4.98
C VAL A 678 11.75 13.31 -3.64
N HIS A 679 12.90 12.72 -3.27
CA HIS A 679 13.08 12.01 -2.01
C HIS A 679 12.84 12.92 -0.78
N LEU A 680 13.31 14.18 -0.82
CA LEU A 680 13.03 15.17 0.22
C LEU A 680 11.53 15.52 0.30
N SER A 681 10.86 15.71 -0.83
CA SER A 681 9.43 16.06 -0.86
C SER A 681 8.52 14.95 -0.31
N LEU A 682 8.85 13.67 -0.54
CA LEU A 682 8.11 12.54 -0.02
C LEU A 682 8.28 12.39 1.50
N ASN A 683 9.50 12.60 2.01
CA ASN A 683 9.81 12.42 3.43
C ASN A 683 9.51 13.67 4.30
N GLN A 684 9.40 14.87 3.71
CA GLN A 684 9.27 16.13 4.45
C GLN A 684 8.03 16.94 4.05
N GLN A 685 7.02 16.89 4.91
CA GLN A 685 5.78 17.65 4.78
C GLN A 685 5.95 19.17 4.55
N PRO A 686 6.95 19.89 5.12
CA PRO A 686 7.18 21.30 4.81
C PRO A 686 7.49 21.55 3.33
N ILE A 687 8.37 20.75 2.71
CA ILE A 687 8.73 20.89 1.29
C ILE A 687 7.52 20.57 0.40
N ALA A 688 6.81 19.47 0.69
CA ALA A 688 5.57 19.12 -0.01
C ALA A 688 4.43 20.14 0.17
N ARG A 689 4.47 20.98 1.21
CA ARG A 689 3.54 22.08 1.40
C ARG A 689 3.95 23.29 0.56
N SER A 690 5.20 23.76 0.67
CA SER A 690 5.63 24.97 -0.06
C SER A 690 5.70 24.78 -1.58
N LEU A 691 5.85 23.55 -2.07
CA LEU A 691 5.64 23.23 -3.50
C LEU A 691 4.17 23.41 -3.94
N ARG A 692 3.20 23.07 -3.08
CA ARG A 692 1.76 23.31 -3.32
C ARG A 692 1.38 24.77 -3.15
N GLU A 693 1.93 25.46 -2.15
CA GLU A 693 1.73 26.92 -1.96
C GLU A 693 2.25 27.70 -3.19
N MET A 694 3.41 27.34 -3.74
CA MET A 694 3.92 27.92 -5.00
C MET A 694 3.00 27.61 -6.21
N ALA A 695 2.44 26.41 -6.30
CA ALA A 695 1.49 26.05 -7.35
C ALA A 695 0.13 26.77 -7.22
N GLN A 696 -0.33 27.04 -5.99
CA GLN A 696 -1.52 27.85 -5.73
C GLN A 696 -1.28 29.33 -6.06
N ALA A 697 -0.11 29.87 -5.75
CA ALA A 697 0.32 31.23 -6.12
C ALA A 697 0.37 31.45 -7.65
N LEU A 698 0.74 30.40 -8.41
CA LEU A 698 0.66 30.39 -9.88
C LEU A 698 -0.78 30.55 -10.39
N VAL A 699 -1.73 29.80 -9.84
CA VAL A 699 -3.14 29.81 -10.28
C VAL A 699 -3.86 31.10 -9.86
N SER A 700 -3.52 31.67 -8.69
CA SER A 700 -4.10 32.93 -8.21
C SER A 700 -3.40 34.19 -8.75
N ASN A 701 -2.17 34.05 -9.28
CA ASN A 701 -1.25 35.14 -9.62
C ASN A 701 -1.00 36.10 -8.43
N ASP A 702 -0.91 35.54 -7.22
CA ASP A 702 -0.73 36.29 -5.97
C ASP A 702 0.68 36.11 -5.38
N GLN A 703 1.27 37.23 -4.94
CA GLN A 703 2.63 37.39 -4.35
C GLN A 703 3.68 36.30 -4.72
N PRO A 704 4.01 36.08 -6.01
CA PRO A 704 4.73 34.89 -6.45
C PRO A 704 6.20 34.82 -6.00
N GLU A 705 6.86 35.98 -5.86
CA GLU A 705 8.24 36.07 -5.37
C GLU A 705 8.36 35.62 -3.90
N GLU A 706 7.28 35.75 -3.11
CA GLU A 706 7.26 35.37 -1.69
C GLU A 706 7.08 33.85 -1.53
N ALA A 707 6.23 33.22 -2.33
CA ALA A 707 6.11 31.76 -2.36
C ALA A 707 7.41 31.07 -2.82
N ILE A 708 8.10 31.65 -3.80
CA ILE A 708 9.42 31.17 -4.25
C ILE A 708 10.46 31.32 -3.12
N ALA A 709 10.50 32.47 -2.43
CA ALA A 709 11.43 32.71 -1.32
C ALA A 709 11.16 31.78 -0.12
N ALA A 710 9.89 31.46 0.17
CA ALA A 710 9.51 30.47 1.17
C ALA A 710 10.03 29.07 0.82
N LEU A 711 9.76 28.59 -0.40
CA LEU A 711 10.25 27.28 -0.88
C LEU A 711 11.79 27.21 -0.84
N GLN A 712 12.49 28.25 -1.30
CA GLN A 712 13.96 28.31 -1.24
C GLN A 712 14.48 28.26 0.21
N SER A 713 13.79 28.87 1.16
CA SER A 713 14.18 28.86 2.58
C SER A 713 13.97 27.49 3.21
N VAL A 714 12.80 26.87 3.02
CA VAL A 714 12.48 25.54 3.58
C VAL A 714 13.40 24.45 3.02
N VAL A 715 13.68 24.47 1.71
CA VAL A 715 14.64 23.53 1.09
C VAL A 715 16.05 23.78 1.63
N TRP A 716 16.47 25.04 1.79
CA TRP A 716 17.78 25.36 2.35
C TRP A 716 17.93 24.88 3.81
N GLU A 717 16.93 25.11 4.66
CA GLU A 717 16.93 24.67 6.06
C GLU A 717 17.05 23.13 6.18
N SER A 718 16.31 22.36 5.36
CA SER A 718 16.47 20.90 5.29
C SER A 718 17.89 20.46 4.89
N LEU A 719 18.54 21.18 3.96
CA LEU A 719 19.91 20.87 3.57
C LEU A 719 20.89 21.22 4.71
N VAL A 720 20.67 22.31 5.44
CA VAL A 720 21.46 22.69 6.62
C VAL A 720 21.38 21.62 7.70
N ASP A 721 20.20 21.13 8.06
CA ASP A 721 20.04 20.06 9.05
C ASP A 721 20.73 18.75 8.61
N SER A 722 20.64 18.41 7.32
CA SER A 722 21.34 17.26 6.74
C SER A 722 22.87 17.42 6.80
N ILE A 723 23.38 18.64 6.55
CA ILE A 723 24.82 18.97 6.70
C ILE A 723 25.25 18.87 8.17
N ILE A 724 24.40 19.28 9.11
CA ILE A 724 24.67 19.17 10.56
C ILE A 724 24.74 17.70 10.99
N GLU A 725 23.87 16.81 10.48
CA GLU A 725 23.98 15.37 10.77
C GLU A 725 25.31 14.80 10.24
N VAL A 726 25.66 15.10 8.99
CA VAL A 726 26.94 14.68 8.38
C VAL A 726 28.14 15.23 9.16
N GLN A 727 28.06 16.49 9.65
CA GLN A 727 29.09 17.09 10.49
C GLN A 727 29.16 16.48 11.91
N SER A 728 28.10 15.86 12.41
CA SER A 728 28.15 15.12 13.69
C SER A 728 29.12 13.93 13.64
N LEU A 729 29.36 13.40 12.45
CA LEU A 729 30.38 12.37 12.16
C LEU A 729 31.77 12.97 11.87
N GLY A 730 31.91 14.31 11.91
CA GLY A 730 33.18 15.01 11.71
C GLY A 730 33.69 15.09 10.29
N VAL A 731 32.85 14.83 9.27
CA VAL A 731 33.28 14.80 7.88
C VAL A 731 33.93 16.12 7.46
N TYR A 732 33.33 17.27 7.80
CA TYR A 732 33.87 18.57 7.40
C TYR A 732 35.06 19.02 8.25
N ASP A 733 35.44 18.29 9.30
CA ASP A 733 36.70 18.53 10.03
C ASP A 733 37.94 18.12 9.21
N LEU A 734 37.76 17.34 8.14
CA LEU A 734 38.83 16.82 7.31
C LEU A 734 39.54 17.94 6.50
N PRO A 735 40.88 17.91 6.33
CA PRO A 735 41.63 18.92 5.59
C PRO A 735 41.18 19.11 4.12
N GLU A 736 40.65 18.05 3.50
CA GLU A 736 40.16 18.06 2.12
C GLU A 736 38.80 18.77 1.97
N MET A 737 37.95 18.79 3.00
CA MET A 737 36.58 19.37 2.95
C MET A 737 36.55 20.91 3.07
N GLN A 738 37.71 21.55 2.95
CA GLN A 738 37.88 23.00 2.91
C GLN A 738 37.18 23.72 1.72
N PRO A 739 36.81 23.08 0.59
CA PRO A 739 35.88 23.61 -0.40
C PRO A 739 34.43 23.59 0.08
N ALA A 740 33.87 22.43 0.45
CA ALA A 740 32.52 22.32 1.01
C ALA A 740 32.23 23.29 2.17
N GLN A 741 33.17 23.42 3.13
CA GLN A 741 33.03 24.42 4.21
C GLN A 741 32.80 25.85 3.67
N LYS A 742 33.47 26.23 2.58
CA LYS A 742 33.35 27.56 1.96
C LYS A 742 32.10 27.69 1.11
N TRP A 743 31.62 26.60 0.49
CA TRP A 743 30.32 26.59 -0.20
C TRP A 743 29.17 26.76 0.81
N PHE A 744 29.18 26.00 1.90
CA PHE A 744 28.22 26.11 3.00
C PHE A 744 28.21 27.51 3.66
N LEU A 745 29.38 28.04 4.05
CA LEU A 745 29.47 29.38 4.62
C LEU A 745 29.01 30.48 3.64
N ARG A 746 29.26 30.30 2.34
CA ARG A 746 28.78 31.23 1.30
C ARG A 746 27.29 31.11 1.04
N SER A 747 26.74 29.89 1.14
CA SER A 747 25.31 29.61 1.06
C SER A 747 24.55 30.34 2.18
N GLY A 748 24.93 30.13 3.44
CA GLY A 748 24.34 30.86 4.57
C GLY A 748 24.48 32.39 4.47
N GLY A 749 25.62 32.88 3.99
CA GLY A 749 25.81 34.31 3.73
C GLY A 749 24.88 34.88 2.64
N LEU A 750 24.48 34.08 1.65
CA LEU A 750 23.50 34.50 0.64
C LEU A 750 22.07 34.54 1.21
N MET A 751 21.71 33.63 2.11
CA MET A 751 20.41 33.67 2.80
C MET A 751 20.31 34.88 3.75
N ASP A 752 21.36 35.16 4.53
CA ASP A 752 21.43 36.35 5.40
C ASP A 752 21.32 37.66 4.59
N GLU A 753 21.93 37.74 3.40
CA GLU A 753 21.73 38.88 2.50
C GLU A 753 20.27 39.05 2.04
N ILE A 754 19.53 37.95 1.80
CA ILE A 754 18.12 37.99 1.41
C ILE A 754 17.26 38.41 2.60
N GLN A 755 17.41 37.77 3.76
CA GLN A 755 16.64 38.03 4.98
C GLN A 755 16.84 39.47 5.49
N ASN A 756 18.05 40.03 5.36
CA ASN A 756 18.33 41.44 5.70
C ASN A 756 18.00 42.43 4.56
N GLY A 757 17.30 42.00 3.50
CA GLY A 757 16.82 42.87 2.42
C GLY A 757 17.92 43.45 1.51
N ARG A 758 19.14 42.90 1.52
CA ARG A 758 20.31 43.43 0.78
C ARG A 758 20.32 42.97 -0.67
N GLY A 759 19.41 43.53 -1.45
CA GLY A 759 19.36 43.42 -2.91
C GLY A 759 18.11 42.71 -3.42
N GLN A 760 16.92 43.27 -3.14
CA GLN A 760 15.61 42.77 -3.58
C GLN A 760 15.58 42.26 -5.03
N PHE A 761 16.16 43.00 -5.98
CA PHE A 761 16.13 42.69 -7.41
C PHE A 761 16.94 41.44 -7.86
N ASP A 762 17.60 40.71 -6.96
CA ASP A 762 18.30 39.44 -7.27
C ASP A 762 17.93 38.31 -6.29
N ALA A 763 16.90 38.48 -5.45
CA ALA A 763 16.59 37.57 -4.34
C ALA A 763 16.42 36.11 -4.77
N VAL A 764 15.55 35.84 -5.75
CA VAL A 764 15.31 34.48 -6.28
C VAL A 764 16.59 33.84 -6.84
N SER A 765 17.43 34.61 -7.55
CA SER A 765 18.67 34.10 -8.14
C SER A 765 19.76 33.86 -7.09
N LYS A 766 19.83 34.68 -6.03
CA LYS A 766 20.64 34.41 -4.83
C LYS A 766 20.16 33.16 -4.10
N GLY A 767 18.86 32.99 -3.91
CA GLY A 767 18.27 31.82 -3.22
C GLY A 767 18.56 30.52 -3.97
N ARG A 768 18.34 30.46 -5.29
CA ARG A 768 18.69 29.29 -6.11
C ARG A 768 20.19 28.94 -6.03
N ARG A 769 21.08 29.94 -6.04
CA ARG A 769 22.53 29.76 -5.82
C ARG A 769 22.86 29.31 -4.41
N SER A 770 22.13 29.77 -3.40
CA SER A 770 22.29 29.36 -2.01
C SER A 770 21.95 27.88 -1.83
N VAL A 771 20.79 27.45 -2.34
CA VAL A 771 20.36 26.04 -2.35
C VAL A 771 21.37 25.17 -3.09
N SER A 772 21.84 25.58 -4.26
CA SER A 772 22.92 24.87 -4.99
C SER A 772 24.17 24.72 -4.13
N LEU A 773 24.70 25.81 -3.55
CA LEU A 773 25.92 25.75 -2.73
C LEU A 773 25.76 24.99 -1.40
N ALA A 774 24.52 24.82 -0.90
CA ALA A 774 24.23 23.91 0.20
C ALA A 774 24.19 22.46 -0.29
N TRP A 775 23.56 22.19 -1.43
CA TRP A 775 23.55 20.87 -2.05
C TRP A 775 24.96 20.38 -2.38
N ASP A 776 25.77 21.17 -3.10
CA ASP A 776 27.15 20.83 -3.48
C ASP A 776 28.00 20.45 -2.25
N ALA A 777 27.79 21.14 -1.12
CA ALA A 777 28.47 20.86 0.15
C ALA A 777 27.94 19.59 0.84
N LEU A 778 26.63 19.36 0.82
CA LEU A 778 26.01 18.16 1.36
C LEU A 778 26.44 16.90 0.59
N GLU A 779 26.48 16.96 -0.73
CA GLU A 779 26.85 15.86 -1.61
C GLU A 779 28.31 15.44 -1.39
N GLU A 780 29.27 16.38 -1.40
CA GLU A 780 30.68 16.10 -1.08
C GLU A 780 30.83 15.51 0.33
N GLY A 781 29.98 15.92 1.29
CA GLY A 781 29.96 15.37 2.65
C GLY A 781 29.34 13.98 2.77
N GLN A 782 28.25 13.71 2.04
CA GLN A 782 27.59 12.41 2.03
C GLN A 782 28.45 11.36 1.32
N GLU A 783 29.16 11.70 0.24
CA GLU A 783 30.08 10.77 -0.43
C GLU A 783 31.10 10.17 0.57
N LYS A 784 31.75 11.00 1.40
CA LYS A 784 32.73 10.54 2.41
C LYS A 784 32.11 9.62 3.46
N ARG A 785 30.87 9.92 3.87
CA ARG A 785 30.09 9.12 4.84
C ARG A 785 29.70 7.77 4.24
N ASP A 786 29.19 7.78 3.02
CA ASP A 786 28.55 6.62 2.41
C ASP A 786 29.56 5.67 1.76
N LEU A 787 30.74 6.16 1.39
CA LEU A 787 31.92 5.32 1.13
C LEU A 787 32.27 4.46 2.36
N VAL A 788 32.21 5.01 3.58
CA VAL A 788 32.49 4.25 4.81
C VAL A 788 31.33 3.31 5.16
N TYR A 789 30.07 3.72 4.98
CA TYR A 789 28.94 2.80 5.16
C TYR A 789 28.95 1.64 4.15
N ALA A 790 29.39 1.86 2.90
CA ALA A 790 29.63 0.79 1.94
C ALA A 790 30.78 -0.13 2.38
N ASP A 791 31.92 0.43 2.81
CA ASP A 791 33.06 -0.33 3.34
C ASP A 791 32.66 -1.18 4.58
N ILE A 792 31.73 -0.71 5.41
CA ILE A 792 31.17 -1.48 6.55
C ILE A 792 30.42 -2.75 6.09
N GLN A 793 29.71 -2.73 4.96
CA GLN A 793 28.94 -3.89 4.47
C GLN A 793 29.81 -4.93 3.73
N MET A 794 30.96 -4.54 3.21
CA MET A 794 31.85 -5.43 2.43
C MET A 794 32.72 -6.32 3.32
N SER A 795 32.94 -7.59 2.95
CA SER A 795 33.94 -8.41 3.63
C SER A 795 35.34 -7.82 3.45
N SER A 796 36.27 -8.16 4.34
CA SER A 796 37.66 -7.68 4.25
C SER A 796 38.35 -8.05 2.92
N GLY A 797 37.94 -9.15 2.27
CA GLY A 797 38.46 -9.55 0.95
C GLY A 797 38.01 -8.59 -0.15
N GLU A 798 36.70 -8.42 -0.30
CA GLU A 798 36.08 -7.53 -1.30
C GLU A 798 36.53 -6.08 -1.10
N TRP A 799 36.73 -5.64 0.16
CA TRP A 799 37.26 -4.32 0.45
C TRP A 799 38.69 -4.15 -0.07
N TRP A 800 39.57 -5.13 0.15
CA TRP A 800 40.94 -5.08 -0.37
C TRP A 800 40.99 -5.14 -1.90
N GLU A 801 40.08 -5.88 -2.53
CA GLU A 801 39.93 -5.89 -3.99
C GLU A 801 39.58 -4.49 -4.53
N LYS A 802 38.54 -3.85 -3.94
CA LYS A 802 38.07 -2.50 -4.32
C LYS A 802 39.02 -1.35 -3.93
N PHE A 803 39.83 -1.52 -2.89
CA PHE A 803 40.79 -0.52 -2.41
C PHE A 803 42.18 -0.67 -3.07
N GLY A 804 42.46 -1.82 -3.68
CA GLY A 804 43.66 -2.05 -4.46
C GLY A 804 43.69 -1.28 -5.80
N PRO A 805 44.82 -1.30 -6.52
CA PRO A 805 44.91 -0.69 -7.85
C PRO A 805 44.16 -1.55 -8.89
N ASN A 806 43.08 -1.01 -9.46
CA ASN A 806 42.33 -1.65 -10.55
C ASN A 806 43.24 -2.02 -11.74
N GLU A 807 43.17 -3.28 -12.20
CA GLU A 807 43.87 -3.73 -13.42
C GLU A 807 43.35 -2.97 -14.65
N ALA A 808 44.20 -2.17 -15.29
CA ALA A 808 43.88 -1.44 -16.52
C ALA A 808 43.87 -2.34 -17.77
N GLY A 809 43.05 -3.39 -17.73
CA GLY A 809 42.64 -4.22 -18.88
C GLY A 809 43.63 -5.30 -19.31
N GLY A 810 43.59 -6.47 -18.65
CA GLY A 810 44.20 -7.68 -19.24
C GLY A 810 44.46 -8.86 -18.31
N ALA A 811 43.43 -9.67 -18.06
CA ALA A 811 43.54 -11.08 -17.67
C ALA A 811 44.45 -11.41 -16.45
N ALA A 812 44.11 -10.87 -15.29
CA ALA A 812 44.17 -11.54 -13.99
C ALA A 812 45.50 -12.19 -13.61
N GLN A 813 46.36 -11.43 -12.92
CA GLN A 813 47.44 -12.00 -12.14
C GLN A 813 47.36 -11.50 -10.70
N GLU A 814 46.57 -12.21 -9.88
CA GLU A 814 46.34 -11.90 -8.46
C GLU A 814 47.65 -11.49 -7.76
N PHE A 815 47.59 -10.35 -7.09
CA PHE A 815 48.66 -9.72 -6.30
C PHE A 815 49.83 -9.05 -7.06
N GLU A 816 49.93 -9.02 -8.40
CA GLU A 816 51.02 -8.23 -9.04
C GLU A 816 50.92 -6.71 -8.78
N GLY A 817 49.69 -6.17 -8.69
CA GLY A 817 49.47 -4.77 -8.29
C GLY A 817 49.91 -4.42 -6.85
N TYR A 818 50.10 -5.41 -5.98
CA TYR A 818 50.43 -5.21 -4.56
C TYR A 818 51.92 -5.03 -4.28
N GLU A 819 52.81 -5.25 -5.24
CA GLU A 819 54.27 -5.10 -5.03
C GLU A 819 54.68 -3.68 -4.56
N LEU A 820 53.92 -2.65 -4.92
CA LEU A 820 54.16 -1.26 -4.52
C LEU A 820 54.00 -1.04 -3.01
N PHE A 821 53.02 -1.68 -2.37
CA PHE A 821 52.86 -1.66 -0.92
C PHE A 821 54.02 -2.41 -0.22
N VAL A 822 54.44 -3.54 -0.79
CA VAL A 822 55.48 -4.42 -0.22
C VAL A 822 56.90 -3.84 -0.36
N LYS A 823 57.19 -3.10 -1.43
CA LYS A 823 58.52 -2.51 -1.71
C LYS A 823 58.64 -1.03 -1.33
N GLY A 824 57.54 -0.34 -1.04
CA GLY A 824 57.48 1.11 -0.80
C GLY A 824 57.29 1.52 0.66
N ASN A 825 56.13 1.21 1.26
CA ASN A 825 55.69 1.75 2.55
C ASN A 825 54.88 0.73 3.36
N SER A 826 55.42 0.24 4.49
CA SER A 826 54.62 -0.58 5.41
C SER A 826 53.48 0.21 6.06
N MET A 827 53.70 1.52 6.30
CA MET A 827 52.77 2.36 7.08
C MET A 827 51.36 2.44 6.49
N LEU A 828 51.20 2.39 5.16
CA LEU A 828 49.88 2.42 4.52
C LEU A 828 49.16 1.06 4.65
N LEU A 829 49.91 -0.05 4.66
CA LEU A 829 49.39 -1.39 4.96
C LEU A 829 49.03 -1.53 6.46
N ASP A 830 49.87 -0.97 7.35
CA ASP A 830 49.61 -0.89 8.78
C ASP A 830 48.34 -0.07 9.07
N GLN A 831 48.13 1.06 8.37
CA GLN A 831 46.91 1.87 8.46
C GLN A 831 45.66 1.13 7.96
N ALA A 832 45.73 0.47 6.82
CA ALA A 832 44.59 -0.29 6.27
C ALA A 832 44.17 -1.45 7.19
N GLN A 833 45.12 -2.09 7.89
CA GLN A 833 44.81 -3.10 8.91
C GLN A 833 44.13 -2.50 10.15
N LEU A 834 44.53 -1.30 10.58
CA LEU A 834 43.85 -0.57 11.66
C LEU A 834 42.43 -0.14 11.26
N TYR A 835 42.24 0.32 10.02
CA TYR A 835 40.92 0.67 9.48
C TYR A 835 39.98 -0.53 9.43
N GLN A 836 40.44 -1.68 8.92
CA GLN A 836 39.67 -2.93 8.95
C GLN A 836 39.26 -3.35 10.38
N ALA A 837 40.14 -3.18 11.36
CA ALA A 837 39.81 -3.46 12.77
C ALA A 837 38.76 -2.50 13.34
N GLU A 838 38.77 -1.22 12.95
CA GLU A 838 37.73 -0.24 13.34
C GLU A 838 36.37 -0.56 12.68
N LEU A 839 36.37 -0.97 11.40
CA LEU A 839 35.16 -1.46 10.71
C LEU A 839 34.54 -2.66 11.44
N ASP A 840 35.35 -3.62 11.89
CA ASP A 840 34.89 -4.77 12.68
C ASP A 840 34.35 -4.36 14.07
N GLN A 841 34.87 -3.29 14.70
CA GLN A 841 34.23 -2.73 15.90
C GLN A 841 32.87 -2.11 15.59
N ILE A 842 32.72 -1.41 14.46
CA ILE A 842 31.43 -0.82 14.05
C ILE A 842 30.38 -1.91 13.73
N ARG A 843 30.80 -3.04 13.15
CA ARG A 843 29.92 -4.22 12.94
C ARG A 843 29.41 -4.84 14.25
N LEU A 844 30.20 -4.76 15.32
CA LEU A 844 29.85 -5.32 16.63
C LEU A 844 29.09 -4.33 17.55
N VAL A 845 29.10 -3.04 17.24
CA VAL A 845 28.53 -1.97 18.08
C VAL A 845 27.45 -1.23 17.30
N PHE A 846 26.19 -1.33 17.75
CA PHE A 846 25.04 -0.65 17.12
C PHE A 846 25.35 0.80 16.71
N ALA A 847 25.26 1.10 15.42
CA ALA A 847 25.66 2.38 14.83
C ALA A 847 24.93 3.61 15.41
N LYS A 848 23.71 3.43 15.94
CA LYS A 848 22.94 4.49 16.63
C LYS A 848 23.47 4.83 18.04
N SER A 849 24.41 4.05 18.59
CA SER A 849 25.02 4.32 19.90
C SER A 849 26.09 5.41 19.83
N LYS A 850 26.39 6.09 20.95
CA LYS A 850 27.45 7.11 21.02
C LYS A 850 28.83 6.54 20.63
N LEU A 851 29.13 5.33 21.09
CA LEU A 851 30.36 4.60 20.77
C LEU A 851 30.43 4.24 19.28
N GLY A 852 29.31 3.81 18.68
CA GLY A 852 29.23 3.55 17.23
C GLY A 852 29.48 4.81 16.40
N ARG A 853 28.90 5.96 16.77
CA ARG A 853 29.16 7.25 16.11
C ARG A 853 30.61 7.72 16.23
N GLU A 854 31.22 7.53 17.41
CA GLU A 854 32.65 7.85 17.62
C GLU A 854 33.57 6.96 16.77
N ALA A 855 33.25 5.65 16.65
CA ALA A 855 33.98 4.73 15.77
C ALA A 855 33.79 5.06 14.27
N VAL A 856 32.57 5.41 13.83
CA VAL A 856 32.33 5.86 12.44
C VAL A 856 33.12 7.14 12.13
N LYS A 857 33.20 8.09 13.06
CA LYS A 857 34.06 9.29 12.91
C LYS A 857 35.54 8.92 12.77
N ASN A 858 36.05 7.98 13.57
CA ASN A 858 37.42 7.48 13.44
C ASN A 858 37.66 6.82 12.08
N ALA A 859 36.73 5.97 11.63
CA ALA A 859 36.80 5.26 10.36
C ALA A 859 36.85 6.23 9.17
N ILE A 860 36.00 7.26 9.15
CA ILE A 860 36.02 8.34 8.15
C ILE A 860 37.39 9.05 8.11
N ALA A 861 37.96 9.39 9.28
CA ALA A 861 39.26 10.02 9.36
C ALA A 861 40.42 9.12 8.86
N MET A 862 40.42 7.83 9.22
CA MET A 862 41.38 6.85 8.69
C MET A 862 41.26 6.70 7.17
N ARG A 863 40.02 6.55 6.68
CA ARG A 863 39.72 6.33 5.25
C ARG A 863 40.12 7.51 4.37
N SER A 864 39.97 8.73 4.87
CA SER A 864 40.44 9.96 4.21
C SER A 864 41.97 10.08 4.25
N ASN A 865 42.63 9.85 5.40
CA ASN A 865 44.11 9.89 5.47
C ASN A 865 44.76 8.89 4.51
N MET A 866 44.26 7.65 4.47
CA MET A 866 44.72 6.62 3.54
C MET A 866 44.53 7.04 2.06
N ALA A 867 43.42 7.70 1.73
CA ALA A 867 43.18 8.22 0.39
C ALA A 867 44.13 9.37 0.03
N GLN A 868 44.41 10.30 0.95
CA GLN A 868 45.38 11.38 0.75
C GLN A 868 46.81 10.85 0.59
N GLU A 869 47.20 9.86 1.40
CA GLU A 869 48.48 9.17 1.24
C GLU A 869 48.61 8.51 -0.13
N MET A 870 47.59 7.77 -0.59
CA MET A 870 47.58 7.20 -1.94
C MET A 870 47.66 8.26 -3.05
N GLN A 871 46.86 9.34 -2.97
CA GLN A 871 46.94 10.45 -3.94
C GLN A 871 48.31 11.13 -3.94
N SER A 872 48.99 11.22 -2.79
CA SER A 872 50.35 11.77 -2.69
C SER A 872 51.42 10.87 -3.31
N MET A 873 51.22 9.55 -3.29
CA MET A 873 52.18 8.56 -3.81
C MET A 873 51.97 8.26 -5.30
N PHE A 874 50.72 8.27 -5.77
CA PHE A 874 50.35 7.84 -7.13
C PHE A 874 49.82 8.98 -8.03
N GLY A 875 49.51 10.15 -7.45
CA GLY A 875 48.94 11.29 -8.14
C GLY A 875 47.41 11.23 -8.30
N THR A 876 46.82 12.35 -8.69
CA THR A 876 45.37 12.44 -9.02
C THR A 876 45.08 11.74 -10.35
N PRO A 877 44.09 10.82 -10.41
CA PRO A 877 43.63 10.25 -11.68
C PRO A 877 43.17 11.35 -12.67
N SER A 878 43.58 11.23 -13.93
CA SER A 878 43.13 12.15 -14.98
C SER A 878 41.67 11.89 -15.31
N ALA A 879 40.81 12.90 -15.18
CA ALA A 879 39.38 12.78 -15.39
C ALA A 879 39.02 12.37 -16.84
N LYS A 880 38.81 11.06 -17.06
CA LYS A 880 38.09 10.49 -18.22
C LYS A 880 37.81 8.98 -18.09
N SER A 881 37.03 8.62 -17.08
CA SER A 881 36.26 7.36 -17.08
C SER A 881 34.93 7.62 -16.39
N ASN A 882 33.86 7.78 -17.18
CA ASN A 882 32.51 7.71 -16.61
C ASN A 882 32.34 6.29 -16.06
N MET A 883 32.08 6.16 -14.75
CA MET A 883 31.54 4.90 -14.25
C MET A 883 30.18 4.70 -14.89
N VAL A 884 30.03 3.61 -15.65
CA VAL A 884 28.72 3.11 -16.05
C VAL A 884 28.11 2.47 -14.80
N ILE A 885 27.31 3.26 -14.08
CA ILE A 885 26.33 2.72 -13.14
C ILE A 885 25.22 2.16 -14.02
N ASP A 886 25.18 0.84 -14.20
CA ASP A 886 24.17 0.17 -15.04
C ASP A 886 22.85 -0.01 -14.28
N THR A 887 22.16 1.11 -14.03
CA THR A 887 20.77 1.12 -13.54
C THR A 887 19.81 0.89 -14.71
N THR A 888 19.80 -0.34 -15.25
CA THR A 888 18.76 -0.77 -16.20
C THR A 888 17.82 -1.80 -15.57
N ARG A 889 16.59 -1.36 -15.27
CA ARG A 889 15.48 -2.25 -14.90
C ARG A 889 15.18 -3.18 -16.08
N GLY A 890 15.34 -4.49 -15.89
CA GLY A 890 14.92 -5.49 -16.87
C GLY A 890 13.40 -5.65 -16.92
N ASN A 891 12.71 -4.79 -17.68
CA ASN A 891 11.31 -5.01 -18.05
C ASN A 891 11.24 -5.55 -19.48
N GLY A 892 10.67 -6.74 -19.68
CA GLY A 892 10.66 -7.44 -20.96
C GLY A 892 9.36 -7.23 -21.74
N GLY A 893 9.43 -6.67 -22.95
CA GLY A 893 8.23 -6.44 -23.76
C GLY A 893 8.48 -6.21 -25.26
N ALA A 894 7.80 -7.00 -26.08
CA ALA A 894 7.43 -6.74 -27.49
C ALA A 894 8.52 -6.33 -28.50
N ILE A 895 9.03 -7.34 -29.21
CA ILE A 895 9.56 -7.27 -30.57
C ILE A 895 8.56 -6.60 -31.54
N ASN A 896 8.96 -5.58 -32.32
CA ASN A 896 8.85 -5.69 -33.79
C ASN A 896 9.60 -4.63 -34.65
N ASP A 897 10.07 -5.17 -35.78
CA ASP A 897 10.82 -4.59 -36.89
C ASP A 897 10.08 -3.46 -37.67
N THR A 898 10.80 -2.43 -38.16
CA THR A 898 10.91 -2.16 -39.62
C THR A 898 11.85 -1.01 -40.02
N SER A 899 13.10 -1.39 -40.34
CA SER A 899 13.83 -1.03 -41.57
C SER A 899 13.91 0.43 -42.15
N LYS A 900 15.17 0.86 -42.41
CA LYS A 900 15.74 1.43 -43.67
C LYS A 900 15.96 2.95 -43.88
N ILE A 901 17.08 3.20 -44.60
CA ILE A 901 17.43 4.33 -45.49
C ILE A 901 17.83 5.64 -44.76
N LYS A 902 19.12 6.02 -44.69
CA LYS A 902 20.00 6.62 -45.73
C LYS A 902 19.55 8.05 -46.13
N SER A 903 20.41 9.07 -46.25
CA SER A 903 21.90 9.12 -46.18
C SER A 903 22.43 10.57 -46.28
N ASN A 904 23.76 10.73 -46.15
CA ASN A 904 24.62 11.84 -46.62
C ASN A 904 24.80 13.09 -45.72
N LYS A 905 25.93 13.82 -45.77
CA LYS A 905 27.36 13.50 -46.06
C LYS A 905 28.24 14.76 -45.81
N SER A 906 29.56 14.56 -45.76
CA SER A 906 30.62 15.56 -46.09
C SER A 906 31.09 16.52 -44.96
N LEU A 907 32.38 16.90 -44.86
CA LEU A 907 33.61 16.45 -45.57
C LEU A 907 34.90 16.90 -44.84
N LYS A 908 36.01 16.15 -45.02
CA LYS A 908 37.45 16.47 -44.76
C LYS A 908 37.87 16.68 -43.28
N GLY A 909 38.91 16.02 -42.74
CA GLY A 909 39.65 14.82 -43.17
C GLY A 909 41.11 15.04 -43.61
N THR A 910 42.03 14.20 -43.07
CA THR A 910 43.38 13.90 -43.59
C THR A 910 43.80 12.46 -43.23
N ASP A 911 44.14 11.67 -44.25
CA ASP A 911 44.83 10.36 -44.24
C ASP A 911 46.34 10.50 -43.86
N PRO A 912 47.20 9.43 -43.77
CA PRO A 912 47.00 8.07 -44.28
C PRO A 912 47.54 6.84 -43.47
N ALA A 913 47.07 5.65 -43.90
CA ALA A 913 47.77 4.33 -43.94
C ALA A 913 48.15 3.61 -42.62
N SER A 914 48.20 2.27 -42.52
CA SER A 914 47.63 1.13 -43.31
C SER A 914 47.85 -0.18 -42.47
N THR A 915 47.46 -1.42 -42.83
CA THR A 915 46.95 -2.05 -44.07
C THR A 915 46.06 -3.29 -43.74
N SER A 916 45.59 -3.98 -44.80
CA SER A 916 45.08 -5.37 -44.93
C SER A 916 45.65 -6.47 -44.01
N MET A 917 45.07 -7.68 -43.86
CA MET A 917 43.78 -8.37 -44.09
C MET A 917 44.06 -9.91 -44.11
N SER A 918 43.01 -10.74 -44.10
CA SER A 918 42.92 -12.11 -44.70
C SER A 918 43.74 -13.31 -44.17
N SER A 919 43.05 -14.13 -43.36
CA SER A 919 42.73 -15.57 -43.59
C SER A 919 43.81 -16.66 -43.78
N SER A 920 43.91 -17.53 -42.77
CA SER A 920 43.85 -19.02 -42.82
C SER A 920 44.59 -19.86 -43.88
N SER A 921 45.39 -20.81 -43.41
CA SER A 921 45.46 -22.19 -43.93
C SER A 921 45.95 -23.17 -42.84
N LYS A 922 45.99 -24.49 -43.13
CA LYS A 922 46.07 -25.59 -42.14
C LYS A 922 47.32 -26.48 -42.30
N GLU A 923 47.57 -27.25 -41.22
CA GLU A 923 48.16 -28.61 -41.18
C GLU A 923 49.69 -28.84 -41.39
N ALA A 924 50.32 -29.28 -40.29
CA ALA A 924 51.30 -30.38 -40.11
C ALA A 924 52.50 -30.51 -41.08
N ALA A 925 53.77 -30.31 -40.66
CA ALA A 925 54.62 -31.20 -39.81
C ALA A 925 55.21 -32.41 -40.57
N PRO A 926 56.17 -33.20 -40.00
CA PRO A 926 57.05 -33.01 -38.83
C PRO A 926 58.53 -32.85 -39.30
N ALA A 927 59.65 -33.15 -38.62
CA ALA A 927 59.99 -33.66 -37.27
C ALA A 927 61.44 -33.21 -36.90
N ALA A 928 61.77 -33.10 -35.61
CA ALA A 928 63.15 -33.16 -35.09
C ALA A 928 63.16 -33.51 -33.58
N GLU A 929 63.38 -34.79 -33.28
CA GLU A 929 63.54 -35.47 -31.99
C GLU A 929 63.65 -34.64 -30.68
N ILE A 930 62.57 -34.64 -29.88
CA ILE A 930 62.63 -34.95 -28.44
C ILE A 930 61.47 -35.93 -28.17
N ASN A 931 61.71 -37.02 -27.44
CA ASN A 931 60.69 -38.04 -27.19
C ASN A 931 59.61 -37.55 -26.21
N GLU A 932 58.36 -37.67 -26.63
CA GLU A 932 57.19 -37.47 -25.78
C GLU A 932 57.02 -38.67 -24.83
N SER A 933 56.87 -38.37 -23.54
CA SER A 933 55.99 -39.16 -22.67
C SER A 933 55.39 -38.23 -21.62
N THR A 934 54.24 -37.68 -21.99
CA THR A 934 53.06 -37.58 -21.13
C THR A 934 53.29 -37.91 -19.64
N ASN A 935 53.39 -36.87 -18.82
CA ASN A 935 52.59 -36.80 -17.61
C ASN A 935 52.17 -35.35 -17.46
N GLU A 936 50.96 -35.06 -17.93
CA GLU A 936 50.22 -33.92 -17.41
C GLU A 936 50.15 -34.10 -15.90
N SER A 937 50.59 -33.10 -15.12
CA SER A 937 50.11 -32.96 -13.75
C SER A 937 48.68 -32.42 -13.80
N ALA A 938 47.78 -33.22 -14.41
CA ALA A 938 46.36 -32.96 -14.41
C ALA A 938 45.92 -32.84 -12.96
N ALA A 939 45.10 -31.82 -12.67
CA ALA A 939 44.54 -31.66 -11.34
C ALA A 939 43.58 -32.83 -11.09
N PHE A 940 44.05 -33.86 -10.38
CA PHE A 940 43.20 -34.95 -9.93
C PHE A 940 42.45 -34.48 -8.68
N PHE A 941 41.14 -34.38 -8.83
CA PHE A 941 40.21 -33.95 -7.79
C PHE A 941 39.90 -35.14 -6.89
N SER A 942 39.96 -34.96 -5.57
CA SER A 942 39.82 -36.04 -4.58
C SER A 942 38.88 -35.61 -3.47
N ILE A 943 37.96 -36.48 -3.04
CA ILE A 943 36.89 -36.05 -2.13
C ILE A 943 37.36 -36.29 -0.69
N GLN A 944 37.75 -35.23 0.02
CA GLN A 944 38.06 -35.33 1.44
C GLN A 944 36.77 -35.50 2.23
N VAL A 945 36.63 -36.64 2.91
CA VAL A 945 35.42 -36.98 3.67
C VAL A 945 35.57 -36.67 5.16
N GLY A 946 36.79 -36.38 5.63
CA GLY A 946 36.99 -35.80 6.96
C GLY A 946 38.40 -35.97 7.50
N VAL A 947 38.58 -35.52 8.75
CA VAL A 947 39.84 -35.63 9.52
C VAL A 947 39.50 -36.15 10.91
N PHE A 948 39.78 -37.43 11.16
CA PHE A 948 39.34 -38.13 12.35
C PHE A 948 40.51 -38.76 13.13
N ARG A 949 40.33 -38.98 14.44
CA ARG A 949 41.37 -39.58 15.30
C ARG A 949 41.49 -41.09 15.08
N ASN A 950 40.34 -41.74 14.98
CA ASN A 950 40.14 -43.05 14.37
C ASN A 950 39.02 -42.89 13.34
N LEU A 951 39.00 -43.69 12.29
CA LEU A 951 37.88 -43.73 11.36
C LEU A 951 36.60 -44.16 12.11
N PRO A 952 35.47 -43.41 12.02
CA PRO A 952 34.17 -43.89 12.50
C PRO A 952 33.71 -45.11 11.70
N GLU A 953 32.68 -45.84 12.16
CA GLU A 953 32.12 -46.97 11.40
C GLU A 953 31.11 -46.50 10.33
N TRP A 954 31.61 -45.84 9.28
CA TRP A 954 30.83 -45.46 8.08
C TRP A 954 31.21 -46.36 6.90
N SER A 955 30.21 -46.88 6.20
CA SER A 955 30.37 -47.96 5.23
C SER A 955 30.64 -47.48 3.80
N LEU A 956 31.79 -46.81 3.57
CA LEU A 956 32.32 -46.64 2.21
C LEU A 956 33.28 -47.77 1.80
N PRO A 957 33.41 -48.07 0.49
CA PRO A 957 34.35 -49.06 -0.03
C PRO A 957 35.81 -48.74 0.36
N ALA A 958 36.42 -49.61 1.15
CA ALA A 958 37.78 -49.43 1.68
C ALA A 958 38.88 -49.52 0.60
N ASP A 959 38.56 -50.02 -0.60
CA ASP A 959 39.43 -50.03 -1.78
C ASP A 959 39.55 -48.65 -2.45
N GLN A 960 38.68 -47.69 -2.10
CA GLN A 960 38.68 -46.33 -2.68
C GLN A 960 38.91 -45.23 -1.63
N LEU A 961 39.13 -45.59 -0.36
CA LEU A 961 39.36 -44.67 0.75
C LEU A 961 40.83 -44.65 1.17
N GLU A 962 41.55 -43.59 0.79
CA GLU A 962 42.94 -43.34 1.15
C GLU A 962 43.06 -42.55 2.47
N SER A 963 44.11 -42.79 3.26
CA SER A 963 44.28 -42.16 4.59
C SER A 963 45.66 -41.55 4.79
N GLN A 964 45.72 -40.36 5.40
CA GLN A 964 46.95 -39.60 5.57
C GLN A 964 47.04 -38.90 6.95
N PRO A 965 48.01 -39.26 7.81
CA PRO A 965 48.15 -38.63 9.12
C PRO A 965 48.65 -37.18 9.01
N ILE A 966 48.04 -36.25 9.75
CA ILE A 966 48.39 -34.81 9.75
C ILE A 966 49.08 -34.36 11.05
N GLY A 967 49.25 -35.26 12.02
CA GLY A 967 49.83 -34.95 13.33
C GLY A 967 48.78 -34.89 14.46
N ASN A 968 49.25 -34.77 15.72
CA ASN A 968 48.42 -34.74 16.94
C ASN A 968 47.37 -35.88 17.06
N GLY A 969 47.65 -37.03 16.43
CA GLY A 969 46.78 -38.21 16.38
C GLY A 969 45.61 -38.11 15.40
N LEU A 970 45.58 -37.11 14.50
CA LEU A 970 44.51 -36.93 13.51
C LEU A 970 44.94 -37.42 12.12
N THR A 971 44.02 -38.10 11.44
CA THR A 971 44.19 -38.72 10.13
C THR A 971 43.12 -38.19 9.17
N ARG A 972 43.56 -37.64 8.05
CA ARG A 972 42.72 -37.24 6.92
C ARG A 972 42.28 -38.49 6.16
N TYR A 973 41.02 -38.54 5.75
CA TYR A 973 40.48 -39.59 4.89
C TYR A 973 39.93 -38.98 3.61
N ILE A 974 40.34 -39.54 2.47
CA ILE A 974 40.10 -39.02 1.12
C ILE A 974 39.55 -40.16 0.26
N TYR A 975 38.46 -39.93 -0.45
CA TYR A 975 37.74 -40.92 -1.23
C TYR A 975 37.84 -40.61 -2.73
N GLY A 976 38.32 -41.58 -3.49
CA GLY A 976 38.48 -41.49 -4.94
C GLY A 976 39.51 -40.48 -5.43
N ASN A 977 39.96 -40.67 -6.67
CA ASN A 977 40.76 -39.71 -7.42
C ASN A 977 40.15 -39.58 -8.82
N TYR A 978 39.68 -38.39 -9.16
CA TYR A 978 38.85 -38.10 -10.34
C TYR A 978 39.59 -37.14 -11.27
N ALA A 979 39.62 -37.45 -12.57
CA ALA A 979 40.38 -36.68 -13.57
C ALA A 979 39.75 -35.33 -13.96
N SER A 980 38.58 -34.99 -13.43
CA SER A 980 37.96 -33.67 -13.61
C SER A 980 36.99 -33.34 -12.47
N GLU A 981 36.84 -32.05 -12.19
CA GLU A 981 36.01 -31.53 -11.11
C GLU A 981 34.55 -31.92 -11.25
N ALA A 982 33.98 -31.87 -12.45
CA ALA A 982 32.60 -32.28 -12.72
C ALA A 982 32.32 -33.74 -12.31
N LYS A 983 33.28 -34.65 -12.50
CA LYS A 983 33.15 -36.05 -12.06
C LYS A 983 33.36 -36.23 -10.55
N ALA A 984 34.16 -35.37 -9.93
CA ALA A 984 34.26 -35.32 -8.48
C ALA A 984 32.96 -34.78 -7.86
N ALA A 985 32.31 -33.78 -8.47
CA ALA A 985 31.02 -33.23 -8.03
C ALA A 985 29.87 -34.24 -8.18
N GLU A 986 29.81 -34.98 -9.29
CA GLU A 986 28.85 -36.07 -9.50
C GLU A 986 29.00 -37.17 -8.43
N ALA A 987 30.24 -37.59 -8.12
CA ALA A 987 30.51 -38.55 -7.05
C ALA A 987 30.24 -37.97 -5.64
N LEU A 988 30.54 -36.69 -5.41
CA LEU A 988 30.31 -35.98 -4.14
C LEU A 988 28.83 -35.99 -3.77
N HIS A 989 27.92 -35.77 -4.72
CA HIS A 989 26.47 -35.75 -4.46
C HIS A 989 25.94 -37.10 -3.93
N GLY A 990 26.61 -38.22 -4.24
CA GLY A 990 26.34 -39.52 -3.60
C GLY A 990 26.94 -39.65 -2.19
N ILE A 991 28.16 -39.13 -1.97
CA ILE A 991 28.92 -39.26 -0.72
C ILE A 991 28.37 -38.34 0.39
N VAL A 992 27.95 -37.11 0.06
CA VAL A 992 27.38 -36.14 1.00
C VAL A 992 26.14 -36.69 1.74
N ARG A 993 25.38 -37.59 1.10
CA ARG A 993 24.25 -38.29 1.74
C ARG A 993 24.65 -39.27 2.84
N THR A 994 25.94 -39.63 2.92
CA THR A 994 26.51 -40.59 3.89
C THR A 994 27.44 -39.89 4.88
N VAL A 995 28.17 -38.86 4.44
CA VAL A 995 28.96 -37.96 5.30
C VAL A 995 28.77 -36.53 4.79
N PRO A 996 27.94 -35.70 5.45
CA PRO A 996 27.57 -34.37 4.96
C PRO A 996 28.75 -33.42 4.71
N ASP A 997 29.77 -33.48 5.58
CA ASP A 997 30.92 -32.57 5.57
C ASP A 997 32.00 -32.95 4.52
N ALA A 998 31.66 -33.79 3.54
CA ALA A 998 32.56 -34.16 2.46
C ALA A 998 32.72 -33.02 1.46
N PHE A 999 33.94 -32.78 0.97
CA PHE A 999 34.22 -31.77 -0.05
C PHE A 999 35.42 -32.13 -0.94
N ILE A 1000 35.51 -31.48 -2.10
CA ILE A 1000 36.53 -31.77 -3.10
C ILE A 1000 37.84 -31.00 -2.80
N LEU A 1001 38.97 -31.68 -2.94
CA LEU A 1001 40.31 -31.09 -2.89
C LEU A 1001 41.01 -31.21 -4.26
N SER A 1002 41.52 -30.08 -4.76
CA SER A 1002 42.57 -29.98 -5.78
C SER A 1002 43.96 -29.86 -5.12
N ARG A 1003 45.05 -30.24 -5.81
CA ARG A 1003 46.30 -30.64 -5.14
C ARG A 1003 47.63 -30.28 -5.84
N ASN A 1004 48.07 -29.01 -5.69
CA ASN A 1004 49.33 -28.43 -6.20
C ASN A 1004 50.23 -27.93 -5.01
N GLY A 1005 51.50 -27.44 -5.16
CA GLY A 1005 52.20 -26.76 -4.03
C GLY A 1005 53.71 -26.34 -4.05
N ALA A 1006 54.13 -25.65 -2.94
CA ALA A 1006 55.48 -25.31 -2.37
C ALA A 1006 56.03 -23.83 -2.47
N VAL A 1007 56.85 -23.22 -1.56
CA VAL A 1007 57.11 -23.30 -0.07
C VAL A 1007 58.07 -22.17 0.50
N GLN A 1008 57.97 -21.77 1.80
CA GLN A 1008 58.92 -20.96 2.67
C GLN A 1008 59.13 -19.43 2.36
N THR A 1009 59.79 -18.52 3.12
CA THR A 1009 60.81 -18.57 4.24
C THR A 1009 60.68 -17.51 5.40
N LYS A 1010 61.71 -16.69 5.81
CA LYS A 1010 61.83 -15.91 7.10
C LYS A 1010 62.79 -14.67 7.08
N VAL A 1011 62.77 -13.70 8.05
CA VAL A 1011 63.60 -13.50 9.33
C VAL A 1011 63.18 -12.19 10.14
N GLN A 1012 63.81 -11.79 11.30
CA GLN A 1012 63.33 -10.95 12.49
C GLN A 1012 64.42 -9.98 13.13
N ARG A 1013 64.29 -9.04 14.14
CA ARG A 1013 63.26 -8.17 14.89
C ARG A 1013 63.97 -7.30 16.04
N VAL A 1014 63.26 -6.68 17.04
CA VAL A 1014 63.58 -6.28 18.50
C VAL A 1014 64.04 -4.81 18.99
N PRO A 1015 63.92 -4.33 20.30
CA PRO A 1015 63.31 -2.98 20.69
C PRO A 1015 63.69 -2.18 22.04
N ALA A 1016 62.90 -1.10 22.42
CA ALA A 1016 62.31 -0.65 23.76
C ALA A 1016 63.00 0.14 24.96
N THR A 1017 62.22 1.00 25.71
CA THR A 1017 62.07 1.25 27.24
C THR A 1017 61.68 2.70 27.79
N ARG A 1018 61.56 2.95 29.14
CA ARG A 1018 60.76 4.01 29.92
C ARG A 1018 61.27 4.22 31.41
N PRO A 1019 60.71 4.97 32.44
CA PRO A 1019 59.82 6.19 32.64
C PRO A 1019 60.15 7.16 33.89
N SER A 1020 59.20 8.00 34.41
CA SER A 1020 58.98 8.60 35.81
C SER A 1020 59.25 10.12 36.21
N ASN A 1021 58.73 10.61 37.38
CA ASN A 1021 58.73 12.01 38.00
C ASN A 1021 58.55 11.97 39.57
N PRO A 1022 58.92 12.99 40.45
CA PRO A 1022 57.94 13.95 41.10
C PRO A 1022 58.41 15.24 41.93
N THR A 1023 57.68 16.40 41.87
CA THR A 1023 57.10 17.26 43.01
C THR A 1023 57.87 17.62 44.35
N PRO A 1024 57.74 18.82 45.05
CA PRO A 1024 57.25 20.23 44.81
C PRO A 1024 58.06 21.42 45.52
N GLN A 1025 57.44 22.62 45.73
CA GLN A 1025 57.59 23.75 46.74
C GLN A 1025 58.97 24.21 47.34
N SER A 1026 59.26 25.48 47.75
CA SER A 1026 58.65 26.84 47.60
C SER A 1026 59.63 28.00 48.04
N THR A 1027 59.21 29.28 47.85
CA THR A 1027 59.53 30.53 48.63
C THR A 1027 60.86 31.35 48.46
N ASP A 1028 60.66 32.68 48.37
CA ASP A 1028 61.42 33.85 48.89
C ASP A 1028 62.62 34.54 48.16
N ALA A 1029 62.24 35.45 47.24
CA ALA A 1029 62.44 36.92 47.32
C ALA A 1029 63.84 37.59 47.37
N ARG A 1030 64.13 38.36 46.30
CA ARG A 1030 64.87 39.65 46.15
C ARG A 1030 64.85 39.99 44.64
N GLY A 1031 64.41 41.15 44.17
CA GLY A 1031 64.08 42.39 44.89
C GLY A 1031 64.20 43.65 44.01
N GLY A 1032 63.29 43.81 43.05
CA GLY A 1032 62.93 45.10 42.44
C GLY A 1032 61.66 45.70 43.08
N GLU A 1033 61.08 46.70 42.42
CA GLU A 1033 59.62 46.83 42.39
C GLU A 1033 59.16 46.03 41.14
N PRO A 1034 58.18 45.13 41.26
CA PRO A 1034 57.84 44.20 40.19
C PRO A 1034 57.29 44.94 38.97
N SER A 1035 57.86 44.67 37.81
CA SER A 1035 57.44 45.28 36.55
C SER A 1035 56.06 44.80 36.08
N SER A 1036 55.63 43.62 36.53
CA SER A 1036 54.31 43.05 36.24
C SER A 1036 53.88 41.99 37.27
N PHE A 1037 52.64 41.51 37.19
CA PHE A 1037 52.05 40.49 38.05
C PHE A 1037 51.41 39.38 37.21
N ARG A 1038 51.46 38.12 37.64
CA ARG A 1038 50.73 37.01 36.97
C ARG A 1038 49.97 36.16 37.98
N VAL A 1039 48.92 35.48 37.53
CA VAL A 1039 48.25 34.44 38.30
C VAL A 1039 48.92 33.11 38.01
N LYS A 1040 49.35 32.40 39.04
CA LYS A 1040 49.67 30.98 38.98
C LYS A 1040 48.39 30.19 39.21
N VAL A 1041 48.07 29.30 38.28
CA VAL A 1041 46.80 28.57 38.27
C VAL A 1041 46.93 27.21 38.95
N ALA A 1042 47.91 26.38 38.52
CA ALA A 1042 48.14 25.05 39.09
C ALA A 1042 49.51 24.47 38.73
N SER A 1043 50.02 23.53 39.55
CA SER A 1043 51.31 22.83 39.34
C SER A 1043 51.16 21.31 39.44
N TYR A 1044 51.25 20.59 38.31
CA TYR A 1044 51.10 19.14 38.24
C TYR A 1044 52.45 18.43 38.04
N GLY A 1045 52.61 17.26 38.65
CA GLY A 1045 53.87 16.49 38.67
C GLY A 1045 53.86 15.12 38.01
N GLN A 1046 52.72 14.71 37.42
CA GLN A 1046 52.57 13.51 36.58
C GLN A 1046 51.51 13.82 35.50
N THR A 1047 51.21 12.87 34.61
CA THR A 1047 50.10 13.00 33.64
C THR A 1047 48.78 13.29 34.35
N MET A 1048 48.13 14.38 33.98
CA MET A 1048 46.89 14.86 34.59
C MET A 1048 45.70 13.93 34.36
N ALA A 1049 44.69 14.00 35.23
CA ALA A 1049 43.41 13.36 34.97
C ALA A 1049 42.64 14.13 33.87
N PRO A 1050 41.79 13.48 33.06
CA PRO A 1050 41.05 14.14 31.97
C PRO A 1050 40.21 15.34 32.42
N ASN A 1051 39.64 15.33 33.64
CA ASN A 1051 38.88 16.46 34.17
C ASN A 1051 39.75 17.68 34.47
N ASP A 1052 40.99 17.49 34.97
CA ASP A 1052 41.93 18.60 35.20
C ASP A 1052 42.33 19.24 33.87
N VAL A 1053 42.57 18.41 32.84
CA VAL A 1053 42.87 18.86 31.47
C VAL A 1053 41.68 19.62 30.88
N ALA A 1054 40.46 19.11 31.02
CA ALA A 1054 39.25 19.77 30.53
C ALA A 1054 39.00 21.12 31.22
N ASN A 1055 39.22 21.21 32.53
CA ASN A 1055 39.09 22.46 33.27
C ASN A 1055 40.17 23.48 32.88
N LEU A 1056 41.42 23.05 32.68
CA LEU A 1056 42.49 23.92 32.17
C LEU A 1056 42.22 24.40 30.75
N LEU A 1057 41.72 23.53 29.86
CA LEU A 1057 41.36 23.90 28.48
C LEU A 1057 40.20 24.90 28.44
N ARG A 1058 39.20 24.76 29.32
CA ARG A 1058 38.12 25.75 29.45
C ARG A 1058 38.63 27.10 29.94
N LEU A 1059 39.48 27.10 30.98
CA LEU A 1059 40.09 28.34 31.50
C LEU A 1059 40.99 29.03 30.45
N GLY A 1060 41.62 28.25 29.56
CA GLY A 1060 42.38 28.76 28.42
C GLY A 1060 41.57 29.45 27.32
N ASN A 1061 40.24 29.39 27.36
CA ASN A 1061 39.37 30.22 26.51
C ASN A 1061 39.08 31.59 27.14
N ASP A 1062 39.19 31.71 28.48
CA ASP A 1062 38.94 32.97 29.20
C ASP A 1062 40.15 33.90 29.17
N PHE A 1063 41.38 33.34 29.22
CA PHE A 1063 42.65 34.07 29.08
C PHE A 1063 43.83 33.15 28.73
N ASP A 1064 44.89 33.72 28.15
CA ASP A 1064 46.08 33.00 27.68
C ASP A 1064 46.83 32.27 28.83
N LEU A 1065 46.83 30.93 28.77
CA LEU A 1065 47.57 30.07 29.69
C LEU A 1065 48.99 29.75 29.18
N LYS A 1066 50.00 30.18 29.94
CA LYS A 1066 51.42 29.98 29.67
C LYS A 1066 51.98 28.89 30.58
N THR A 1067 52.80 27.98 30.04
CA THR A 1067 53.32 26.81 30.77
C THR A 1067 54.83 26.90 31.02
N GLU A 1068 55.24 26.58 32.25
CA GLU A 1068 56.65 26.45 32.63
C GLU A 1068 56.91 25.02 33.14
N ARG A 1069 57.88 24.33 32.53
CA ARG A 1069 58.20 22.93 32.85
C ARG A 1069 59.60 22.84 33.46
N ARG A 1070 59.67 22.55 34.76
CA ARG A 1070 60.93 22.35 35.50
C ARG A 1070 61.04 20.88 35.91
N SER A 1071 61.93 20.16 35.24
CA SER A 1071 62.33 18.75 35.45
C SER A 1071 61.20 17.73 35.69
N GLU A 1072 60.53 17.78 36.85
CA GLU A 1072 59.51 16.81 37.29
C GLU A 1072 58.14 17.47 37.59
N ARG A 1073 57.93 18.72 37.18
CA ARG A 1073 56.63 19.42 37.22
C ARG A 1073 56.39 20.33 36.00
N THR A 1074 55.12 20.46 35.62
CA THR A 1074 54.61 21.51 34.73
C THR A 1074 53.68 22.42 35.52
N THR A 1075 53.91 23.73 35.45
CA THR A 1075 53.08 24.77 36.10
C THR A 1075 52.43 25.65 35.05
N TYR A 1076 51.17 26.01 35.31
CA TYR A 1076 50.32 26.81 34.44
C TYR A 1076 50.12 28.17 35.09
N TYR A 1077 50.31 29.23 34.32
CA TYR A 1077 50.14 30.62 34.72
C TYR A 1077 49.26 31.35 33.70
N SER A 1078 48.63 32.44 34.10
CA SER A 1078 48.15 33.47 33.17
C SER A 1078 49.32 34.15 32.46
N GLU A 1079 48.99 35.05 31.55
CA GLU A 1079 49.90 36.12 31.17
C GLU A 1079 50.24 37.10 32.32
N SER A 1080 51.16 38.02 32.02
CA SER A 1080 51.67 39.05 32.91
C SER A 1080 50.94 40.37 32.68
N PHE A 1081 50.43 40.98 33.76
CA PHE A 1081 49.67 42.21 33.77
C PHE A 1081 50.42 43.32 34.51
N ASP A 1082 50.40 44.54 33.99
CA ASP A 1082 51.09 45.71 34.57
C ASP A 1082 50.40 46.26 35.85
N SER A 1083 49.35 45.58 36.35
CA SER A 1083 48.54 46.02 37.49
C SER A 1083 48.07 44.85 38.35
N GLU A 1084 48.34 44.92 39.65
CA GLU A 1084 47.95 43.90 40.64
C GLU A 1084 46.43 43.66 40.67
N MET A 1085 45.61 44.71 40.49
CA MET A 1085 44.15 44.57 40.43
C MET A 1085 43.65 43.81 39.18
N GLU A 1086 44.42 43.79 38.09
CA GLU A 1086 44.11 42.99 36.89
C GLU A 1086 44.32 41.51 37.20
N ALA A 1087 45.48 41.16 37.79
CA ALA A 1087 45.80 39.81 38.21
C ALA A 1087 44.83 39.29 39.29
N ILE A 1088 44.37 40.14 40.22
CA ILE A 1088 43.35 39.78 41.22
C ILE A 1088 41.99 39.47 40.57
N ARG A 1089 41.59 40.16 39.49
CA ARG A 1089 40.37 39.81 38.73
C ARG A 1089 40.48 38.42 38.11
N VAL A 1090 41.61 38.13 37.44
CA VAL A 1090 41.87 36.84 36.79
C VAL A 1090 41.95 35.70 37.82
N LEU A 1091 42.56 35.95 38.99
CA LEU A 1091 42.56 35.01 40.12
C LEU A 1091 41.13 34.65 40.57
N GLY A 1092 40.21 35.63 40.60
CA GLY A 1092 38.79 35.37 40.89
C GLY A 1092 38.14 34.38 39.92
N VAL A 1093 38.50 34.43 38.64
CA VAL A 1093 38.05 33.50 37.59
C VAL A 1093 38.69 32.11 37.74
N CYS A 1094 39.96 32.03 38.14
CA CYS A 1094 40.61 30.75 38.46
C CYS A 1094 39.90 30.04 39.62
N LEU A 1095 39.65 30.78 40.72
CA LEU A 1095 39.03 30.25 41.94
C LEU A 1095 37.58 29.81 41.71
N SER A 1096 36.79 30.56 40.94
CA SER A 1096 35.40 30.17 40.61
C SER A 1096 35.31 28.93 39.72
N ASN A 1097 36.30 28.70 38.86
CA ASN A 1097 36.45 27.48 38.06
C ASN A 1097 37.13 26.32 38.83
N GLY A 1098 37.30 26.43 40.15
CA GLY A 1098 37.73 25.34 41.03
C GLY A 1098 39.25 25.21 41.24
N PHE A 1099 40.07 26.11 40.68
CA PHE A 1099 41.52 26.13 40.90
C PHE A 1099 41.86 26.79 42.25
N ILE A 1100 41.51 26.12 43.35
CA ILE A 1100 41.61 26.64 44.73
C ILE A 1100 43.04 26.99 45.19
N ASP A 1101 44.06 26.40 44.56
CA ASP A 1101 45.49 26.67 44.83
C ASP A 1101 46.05 27.85 44.01
N ALA A 1102 45.21 28.57 43.25
CA ALA A 1102 45.64 29.69 42.43
C ALA A 1102 46.05 30.91 43.28
N VAL A 1103 47.11 31.61 42.88
CA VAL A 1103 47.71 32.74 43.63
C VAL A 1103 48.32 33.76 42.66
N VAL A 1104 48.25 35.07 42.97
CA VAL A 1104 49.00 36.12 42.26
C VAL A 1104 50.48 36.07 42.69
N GLU A 1105 51.39 35.89 41.73
CA GLU A 1105 52.84 36.03 41.90
C GLU A 1105 53.32 37.33 41.21
N PRO A 1106 53.99 38.25 41.93
CA PRO A 1106 54.67 39.39 41.30
C PRO A 1106 55.91 38.94 40.50
N ILE A 1107 56.27 39.72 39.47
CA ILE A 1107 57.41 39.46 38.58
C ILE A 1107 58.30 40.72 38.54
N ASP A 1108 59.56 40.58 38.94
CA ASP A 1108 60.62 41.61 38.76
C ASP A 1108 61.02 41.73 37.28
#